data_AF-A0A1A8XS03-F1
#
_entry.id   AF-A0A1A8XS03-F1
#
_cell.length_a   1.000
_cell.length_b   1.000
_cell.length_c   1.000
_cell.angle_alpha   90.00
_cell.angle_beta   90.00
_cell.angle_gamma   90.00
#
_symmetry.space_group_name_H-M   'P 1'
#
loop_
_entity.id
_entity.type
_entity.pdbx_description
1 polymer ?
#
loop_
_entity_poly.entity_id
_entity_poly.type
_entity_poly.pdbx_seq_one_letter_code
_entity_poly.pdbx_strand_id
1 'polypeptide(L)'
;MPRGFFFGAPMRTSYRVAIAACFTGVLLLAIYWPGLHGSFFFDDGPSILQAKGVRLETLSFESLRQVFASGHSGPSGRPIAQLSFALNYYFSGFSPFLFKITNLAIHAANACLVFFLAFRLLAGTEQPAKQHIALIAAGVLATAWMLHPIQLLPVLHVVQRMTSLSTLFLLAALLLHISARDHGGRAGLARLIVAWGLLWPLSFFSKEAGALFPLFVLAWELIVRRSIVGGLDRFARCFAVVIGLILLAGTAHVFLPSGQWLWSGYDLRPFSLVERLMTEGRVLWFYLGLILFPRLEDLGLYHDDIIISSSLLSPWTTLPAIAGLIGLVWLAWRTRIKAPLLSFGIVWFLIGHGLESTFLPLEIAHEHRNYLPLFGILLAGAWALSIALQREGVCKTIGLTIAAAMLANFTFVTALRAHQFGEEGRRTQIEAQHHRTSARAQHEAAMNLAMQADAALPNSPIHSFATAHYQLACTLDPNSKMCWLGLIQLNCKAGIPAEPAWISELARRLQQTPFAPGDQNVLYAIKEMSIDGSTCLDRPTIDGLFSASLENPSVKGGVRSILYSWYSDYLWLNEHDMVAARAALGRSLKLNPGNPSNRLKWAQLLFIAGEREQARQLLLKLSNENLLSDERKTLTELLVTYNIAEH
;
A
#
# COMPACT_ATOMS: atom_id res chain seq x y z
N MET A 1 -12.26 36.34 -24.12
CA MET A 1 -11.26 35.41 -23.56
C MET A 1 -9.95 36.17 -23.34
N PRO A 2 -9.48 36.41 -22.12
CA PRO A 2 -8.15 36.98 -21.93
C PRO A 2 -7.07 35.88 -21.92
N ARG A 3 -5.95 36.27 -22.52
CA ARG A 3 -4.72 35.52 -22.82
C ARG A 3 -3.92 35.13 -21.55
N GLY A 4 -3.13 34.07 -21.64
CA GLY A 4 -1.88 33.88 -20.88
C GLY A 4 -1.99 33.80 -19.35
N PHE A 5 -2.41 32.64 -18.82
CA PHE A 5 -2.82 32.42 -17.43
C PHE A 5 -1.71 32.44 -16.34
N PHE A 6 -0.47 32.82 -16.66
CA PHE A 6 0.61 32.98 -15.67
C PHE A 6 1.37 34.31 -15.73
N PHE A 7 1.26 35.09 -16.82
CA PHE A 7 2.03 36.34 -16.99
C PHE A 7 1.22 37.62 -16.76
N GLY A 8 -0.05 37.51 -16.35
CA GLY A 8 -0.94 38.66 -16.15
C GLY A 8 -1.15 39.11 -14.70
N ALA A 9 -0.56 38.44 -13.71
CA ALA A 9 -0.67 38.86 -12.31
C ALA A 9 0.22 40.10 -12.06
N PRO A 10 -0.26 41.14 -11.34
CA PRO A 10 0.58 42.28 -11.01
C PRO A 10 1.81 41.80 -10.23
N MET A 11 3.02 42.31 -10.56
CA MET A 11 4.30 41.80 -10.06
C MET A 11 4.34 41.54 -8.54
N ARG A 12 3.65 42.36 -7.74
CA ARG A 12 3.57 42.22 -6.27
C ARG A 12 2.89 40.92 -5.80
N THR A 13 1.95 40.38 -6.58
CA THR A 13 1.27 39.11 -6.27
C THR A 13 2.21 37.93 -6.49
N SER A 14 3.07 37.99 -7.52
CA SER A 14 4.03 36.92 -7.83
C SER A 14 5.07 36.72 -6.74
N TYR A 15 5.62 37.81 -6.17
CA TYR A 15 6.58 37.73 -5.06
C TYR A 15 5.97 37.14 -3.78
N ARG A 16 4.73 37.54 -3.43
CA ARG A 16 4.04 37.01 -2.24
C ARG A 16 3.76 35.52 -2.35
N VAL A 17 3.36 35.06 -3.53
CA VAL A 17 3.15 33.62 -3.80
C VAL A 17 4.46 32.86 -3.71
N ALA A 18 5.55 33.39 -4.27
CA ALA A 18 6.87 32.77 -4.19
C ALA A 18 7.38 32.67 -2.73
N ILE A 19 7.22 33.73 -1.94
CA ILE A 19 7.60 33.74 -0.51
C ILE A 19 6.76 32.71 0.27
N ALA A 20 5.45 32.69 0.07
CA ALA A 20 4.57 31.73 0.73
C ALA A 20 4.93 30.29 0.34
N ALA A 21 5.18 30.02 -0.94
CA ALA A 21 5.61 28.70 -1.40
C ALA A 21 6.96 28.29 -0.80
N CYS A 22 7.93 29.20 -0.73
CA CYS A 22 9.22 28.94 -0.11
C CYS A 22 9.08 28.64 1.38
N PHE A 23 8.34 29.47 2.12
CA PHE A 23 8.08 29.26 3.54
C PHE A 23 7.39 27.92 3.80
N THR A 24 6.35 27.60 3.04
CA THR A 24 5.61 26.33 3.15
C THR A 24 6.48 25.13 2.79
N GLY A 25 7.42 25.26 1.85
CA GLY A 25 8.42 24.23 1.53
C GLY A 25 9.44 24.00 2.65
N VAL A 26 9.94 25.07 3.27
CA VAL A 26 10.83 24.97 4.45
C VAL A 26 10.08 24.35 5.63
N LEU A 27 8.84 24.76 5.85
CA LEU A 27 7.98 24.20 6.89
C LEU A 27 7.73 22.71 6.67
N LEU A 28 7.45 22.30 5.44
CA LEU A 28 7.30 20.89 5.07
C LEU A 28 8.54 20.08 5.44
N LEU A 29 9.72 20.55 5.04
CA LEU A 29 10.97 19.86 5.33
C LEU A 29 11.21 19.74 6.84
N ALA A 30 11.00 20.84 7.58
CA ALA A 30 11.18 20.87 9.03
C ALA A 30 10.24 19.88 9.76
N ILE A 31 8.97 19.81 9.34
CA ILE A 31 7.96 18.90 9.92
C ILE A 31 8.33 17.44 9.67
N TYR A 32 8.72 17.09 8.45
CA TYR A 32 9.03 15.70 8.10
C TYR A 32 10.44 15.25 8.55
N TRP A 33 11.34 16.19 8.88
CA TRP A 33 12.75 15.92 9.19
C TRP A 33 12.97 14.78 10.19
N PRO A 34 12.26 14.70 11.33
CA PRO A 34 12.44 13.58 12.26
C PRO A 34 12.09 12.24 11.63
N GLY A 35 11.02 12.17 10.85
CA GLY A 35 10.51 10.94 10.24
C GLY A 35 11.39 10.38 9.13
N LEU A 36 12.19 11.24 8.49
CA LEU A 36 13.14 10.83 7.46
C LEU A 36 14.23 9.89 8.00
N HIS A 37 14.52 9.94 9.31
CA HIS A 37 15.56 9.12 9.93
C HIS A 37 15.09 7.71 10.32
N GLY A 38 13.79 7.43 10.28
CA GLY A 38 13.28 6.09 10.61
C GLY A 38 13.74 5.02 9.62
N SER A 39 13.64 3.74 10.02
CA SER A 39 13.92 2.57 9.19
C SER A 39 12.90 2.35 8.06
N PHE A 40 13.19 1.41 7.17
CA PHE A 40 12.17 0.75 6.35
C PHE A 40 11.28 -0.12 7.25
N PHE A 41 10.00 -0.22 6.95
CA PHE A 41 9.07 -1.02 7.75
C PHE A 41 7.96 -1.63 6.90
N PHE A 42 7.30 -2.64 7.47
CA PHE A 42 6.13 -3.29 6.87
C PHE A 42 6.39 -3.76 5.43
N ASP A 43 5.61 -3.30 4.45
CA ASP A 43 5.66 -3.72 3.06
C ASP A 43 6.94 -3.28 2.32
N ASP A 44 7.76 -2.39 2.90
CA ASP A 44 9.07 -2.02 2.37
C ASP A 44 10.00 -3.24 2.27
N GLY A 45 9.93 -4.16 3.24
CA GLY A 45 10.75 -5.38 3.27
C GLY A 45 10.58 -6.23 2.01
N PRO A 46 9.40 -6.84 1.80
CA PRO A 46 9.15 -7.70 0.64
C PRO A 46 9.15 -6.93 -0.68
N SER A 47 8.63 -5.69 -0.72
CA SER A 47 8.45 -4.96 -1.98
C SER A 47 9.70 -4.22 -2.47
N ILE A 48 10.69 -4.00 -1.60
CA ILE A 48 11.89 -3.21 -1.91
C ILE A 48 13.16 -3.97 -1.54
N LEU A 49 13.33 -4.35 -0.26
CA LEU A 49 14.60 -4.91 0.24
C LEU A 49 14.89 -6.33 -0.28
N GLN A 50 13.83 -7.14 -0.38
CA GLN A 50 13.87 -8.52 -0.85
C GLN A 50 13.57 -8.65 -2.36
N ALA A 51 13.04 -7.59 -2.98
CA ALA A 51 12.75 -7.56 -4.40
C ALA A 51 14.05 -7.44 -5.21
N LYS A 52 14.49 -8.55 -5.82
CA LYS A 52 15.77 -8.63 -6.52
C LYS A 52 15.94 -7.57 -7.61
N GLY A 53 14.90 -7.28 -8.39
CA GLY A 53 14.98 -6.28 -9.45
C GLY A 53 15.12 -4.83 -8.96
N VAL A 54 14.97 -4.55 -7.66
CA VAL A 54 15.30 -3.24 -7.09
C VAL A 54 16.81 -3.05 -6.94
N ARG A 55 17.59 -4.14 -6.79
CA ARG A 55 19.05 -4.08 -6.67
C ARG A 55 19.70 -3.88 -8.04
N LEU A 56 19.53 -2.69 -8.60
CA LEU A 56 20.04 -2.30 -9.90
C LEU A 56 21.51 -1.90 -9.82
N GLU A 57 22.40 -2.70 -10.41
CA GLU A 57 23.85 -2.42 -10.44
C GLU A 57 24.30 -1.73 -11.74
N THR A 58 23.60 -1.97 -12.85
CA THR A 58 23.91 -1.36 -14.15
C THR A 58 22.64 -0.85 -14.84
N LEU A 59 22.78 0.17 -15.69
CA LEU A 59 21.68 0.71 -16.50
C LEU A 59 21.55 0.01 -17.87
N SER A 60 21.83 -1.29 -17.92
CA SER A 60 21.70 -2.09 -19.14
C SER A 60 20.23 -2.38 -19.47
N PHE A 61 19.94 -2.66 -20.75
CA PHE A 61 18.59 -3.05 -21.18
C PHE A 61 18.08 -4.30 -20.44
N GLU A 62 18.96 -5.27 -20.20
CA GLU A 62 18.62 -6.49 -19.48
C GLU A 62 18.25 -6.21 -18.02
N SER A 63 19.05 -5.39 -17.33
CA SER A 63 18.77 -5.00 -15.95
C SER A 63 17.45 -4.24 -15.82
N LEU A 64 17.15 -3.33 -16.75
CA LEU A 64 15.85 -2.63 -16.78
C LEU A 64 14.67 -3.58 -17.05
N ARG A 65 14.85 -4.55 -17.94
CA ARG A 65 13.84 -5.58 -18.20
C ARG A 65 13.58 -6.43 -16.94
N GLN A 66 14.61 -6.77 -16.18
CA GLN A 66 14.46 -7.50 -14.92
C GLN A 66 13.67 -6.69 -13.88
N VAL A 67 13.93 -5.37 -13.76
CA VAL A 67 13.16 -4.50 -12.85
C VAL A 67 11.67 -4.50 -13.19
N PHE A 68 11.34 -4.42 -14.49
CA PHE A 68 9.94 -4.45 -14.92
C PHE A 68 9.27 -5.81 -14.69
N ALA A 69 10.05 -6.90 -14.71
CA ALA A 69 9.55 -8.26 -14.46
C ALA A 69 9.51 -8.65 -12.97
N SER A 70 10.21 -7.92 -12.08
CA SER A 70 10.35 -8.27 -10.66
C SER A 70 9.23 -7.77 -9.76
N GLY A 71 8.25 -7.06 -10.31
CA GLY A 71 7.17 -6.47 -9.55
C GLY A 71 6.11 -7.48 -9.13
N HIS A 72 5.92 -7.66 -7.82
CA HIS A 72 4.92 -8.59 -7.26
C HIS A 72 3.86 -7.92 -6.36
N SER A 73 3.98 -6.62 -6.08
CA SER A 73 3.13 -5.88 -5.12
C SER A 73 1.71 -5.55 -5.64
N GLY A 74 1.18 -6.32 -6.59
CA GLY A 74 -0.12 -6.11 -7.23
C GLY A 74 -0.23 -6.82 -8.58
N PRO A 75 -1.44 -6.95 -9.15
CA PRO A 75 -1.66 -7.67 -10.41
C PRO A 75 -0.95 -7.04 -11.61
N SER A 76 -0.63 -5.73 -11.55
CA SER A 76 0.10 -5.03 -12.61
C SER A 76 1.62 -5.15 -12.50
N GLY A 77 2.14 -5.64 -11.38
CA GLY A 77 3.57 -5.57 -11.03
C GLY A 77 4.10 -4.16 -10.71
N ARG A 78 3.35 -3.10 -11.00
CA ARG A 78 3.70 -1.69 -10.74
C ARG A 78 5.10 -1.28 -11.27
N PRO A 79 5.37 -1.51 -12.56
CA PRO A 79 6.72 -1.39 -13.13
C PRO A 79 7.34 0.01 -13.00
N ILE A 80 6.53 1.07 -13.04
CA ILE A 80 7.05 2.46 -12.92
C ILE A 80 7.52 2.75 -11.49
N ALA A 81 6.80 2.24 -10.49
CA ALA A 81 7.24 2.38 -9.11
C ALA A 81 8.47 1.53 -8.82
N GLN A 82 8.51 0.29 -9.31
CA GLN A 82 9.69 -0.59 -9.21
C GLN A 82 10.93 0.07 -9.83
N LEU A 83 10.80 0.63 -11.03
CA LEU A 83 11.85 1.40 -11.67
C LEU A 83 12.31 2.58 -10.80
N SER A 84 11.39 3.30 -10.18
CA SER A 84 11.75 4.42 -9.31
C SER A 84 12.52 3.99 -8.06
N PHE A 85 12.23 2.82 -7.48
CA PHE A 85 13.00 2.26 -6.36
C PHE A 85 14.37 1.80 -6.82
N ALA A 86 14.44 1.12 -7.96
CA ALA A 86 15.67 0.62 -8.55
C ALA A 86 16.64 1.75 -8.89
N LEU A 87 16.15 2.83 -9.50
CA LEU A 87 16.95 4.02 -9.77
C LEU A 87 17.42 4.70 -8.48
N ASN A 88 16.58 4.76 -7.44
CA ASN A 88 16.99 5.31 -6.16
C ASN A 88 18.09 4.45 -5.52
N TYR A 89 17.96 3.12 -5.54
CA TYR A 89 18.99 2.20 -5.07
C TYR A 89 20.30 2.39 -5.85
N TYR A 90 20.25 2.50 -7.17
CA TYR A 90 21.43 2.71 -8.01
C TYR A 90 22.27 3.92 -7.57
N PHE A 91 21.62 5.03 -7.16
CA PHE A 91 22.32 6.23 -6.73
C PHE A 91 22.68 6.29 -5.24
N SER A 92 21.98 5.55 -4.37
CA SER A 92 22.11 5.72 -2.92
C SER A 92 22.26 4.44 -2.08
N GLY A 93 22.23 3.26 -2.71
CA GLY A 93 21.98 2.00 -2.01
C GLY A 93 20.66 2.03 -1.23
N PHE A 94 20.46 1.09 -0.30
CA PHE A 94 19.27 1.05 0.58
C PHE A 94 19.37 2.04 1.76
N SER A 95 19.51 3.32 1.48
CA SER A 95 19.43 4.39 2.50
C SER A 95 17.97 4.77 2.76
N PRO A 96 17.38 4.46 3.94
CA PRO A 96 15.99 4.81 4.24
C PRO A 96 15.75 6.32 4.12
N PHE A 97 16.70 7.12 4.62
CA PHE A 97 16.66 8.57 4.57
C PHE A 97 16.52 9.10 3.15
N LEU A 98 17.39 8.65 2.22
CA LEU A 98 17.37 9.12 0.83
C LEU A 98 16.13 8.63 0.07
N PHE A 99 15.61 7.44 0.39
CA PHE A 99 14.34 6.97 -0.18
C PHE A 99 13.14 7.81 0.28
N LYS A 100 13.11 8.21 1.56
CA LYS A 100 12.06 9.07 2.12
C LYS A 100 12.18 10.52 1.63
N ILE A 101 13.39 11.04 1.42
CA ILE A 101 13.62 12.34 0.76
C ILE A 101 13.03 12.35 -0.66
N THR A 102 13.25 11.30 -1.45
CA THR A 102 12.64 11.17 -2.78
C THR A 102 11.12 11.20 -2.69
N ASN A 103 10.52 10.50 -1.72
CA ASN A 103 9.07 10.55 -1.51
C ASN A 103 8.58 11.95 -1.10
N LEU A 104 9.31 12.63 -0.22
CA LEU A 104 8.99 13.99 0.20
C LEU A 104 9.04 14.98 -0.98
N ALA A 105 10.01 14.83 -1.88
CA ALA A 105 10.09 15.63 -3.10
C ALA A 105 8.90 15.36 -4.05
N ILE A 106 8.51 14.10 -4.23
CA ILE A 106 7.32 13.72 -5.01
C ILE A 106 6.05 14.28 -4.34
N HIS A 107 5.97 14.30 -3.01
CA HIS A 107 4.86 14.86 -2.27
C HIS A 107 4.76 16.38 -2.44
N ALA A 108 5.88 17.10 -2.38
CA ALA A 108 5.93 18.53 -2.67
C ALA A 108 5.51 18.83 -4.12
N ALA A 109 5.95 18.03 -5.09
CA ALA A 109 5.53 18.17 -6.49
C ALA A 109 4.01 17.95 -6.65
N ASN A 110 3.44 16.97 -5.95
CA ASN A 110 1.99 16.77 -5.91
C ASN A 110 1.26 17.97 -5.29
N ALA A 111 1.77 18.55 -4.20
CA ALA A 111 1.17 19.73 -3.58
C ALA A 111 1.10 20.93 -4.55
N CYS A 112 2.12 21.10 -5.40
CA CYS A 112 2.10 22.09 -6.48
C CYS A 112 0.99 21.79 -7.51
N LEU A 113 0.83 20.54 -7.94
CA LEU A 113 -0.24 20.15 -8.86
C LEU A 113 -1.63 20.32 -8.24
N VAL A 114 -1.77 19.98 -6.95
CA VAL A 114 -2.99 20.20 -6.16
C VAL A 114 -3.33 21.68 -6.10
N PHE A 115 -2.35 22.56 -5.86
CA PHE A 115 -2.54 24.01 -5.90
C PHE A 115 -3.04 24.47 -7.27
N PHE A 116 -2.40 24.05 -8.36
CA PHE A 116 -2.83 24.44 -9.70
C PHE A 116 -4.22 23.92 -10.04
N LEU A 117 -4.56 22.70 -9.65
CA LEU A 117 -5.88 22.13 -9.88
C LEU A 117 -6.94 22.88 -9.08
N ALA A 118 -6.74 23.08 -7.77
CA ALA A 118 -7.67 23.84 -6.93
C ALA A 118 -7.85 25.28 -7.44
N PHE A 119 -6.76 25.96 -7.80
CA PHE A 119 -6.85 27.31 -8.36
C PHE A 119 -7.66 27.34 -9.65
N ARG A 120 -7.42 26.39 -10.57
CA ARG A 120 -8.15 26.32 -11.84
C ARG A 120 -9.64 26.03 -11.64
N LEU A 121 -9.98 25.14 -10.70
CA LEU A 121 -11.37 24.82 -10.38
C LEU A 121 -12.10 26.01 -9.72
N LEU A 122 -11.48 26.63 -8.71
CA LEU A 122 -12.05 27.79 -8.00
C LEU A 122 -12.16 29.01 -8.90
N ALA A 123 -11.07 29.39 -9.58
CA ALA A 123 -11.06 30.57 -10.46
C ALA A 123 -11.95 30.39 -11.70
N GLY A 124 -12.16 29.16 -12.18
CA GLY A 124 -13.06 28.86 -13.29
C GLY A 124 -14.54 29.07 -12.97
N THR A 125 -14.92 29.02 -11.69
CA THR A 125 -16.29 29.26 -11.23
C THR A 125 -16.52 30.68 -10.68
N GLU A 126 -15.46 31.46 -10.52
CA GLU A 126 -15.50 32.80 -9.93
C GLU A 126 -15.43 33.91 -10.98
N GLN A 127 -15.91 35.10 -10.63
CA GLN A 127 -15.77 36.28 -11.49
C GLN A 127 -14.30 36.73 -11.58
N PRO A 128 -13.85 37.28 -12.72
CA PRO A 128 -12.45 37.71 -12.90
C PRO A 128 -11.92 38.65 -11.81
N ALA A 129 -12.75 39.57 -11.30
CA ALA A 129 -12.38 40.50 -10.23
C ALA A 129 -12.04 39.82 -8.89
N LYS A 130 -12.47 38.57 -8.69
CA LYS A 130 -12.34 37.81 -7.44
C LYS A 130 -11.28 36.70 -7.50
N GLN A 131 -10.44 36.67 -8.54
CA GLN A 131 -9.40 35.64 -8.70
C GLN A 131 -8.39 35.60 -7.54
N HIS A 132 -8.15 36.72 -6.85
CA HIS A 132 -7.28 36.75 -5.67
C HIS A 132 -7.83 35.90 -4.51
N ILE A 133 -9.16 35.80 -4.37
CA ILE A 133 -9.82 34.95 -3.37
C ILE A 133 -9.62 33.47 -3.73
N ALA A 134 -9.79 33.12 -5.00
CA ALA A 134 -9.53 31.77 -5.49
C ALA A 134 -8.06 31.36 -5.27
N LEU A 135 -7.12 32.30 -5.44
CA LEU A 135 -5.69 32.08 -5.16
C LEU A 135 -5.43 31.77 -3.68
N ILE A 136 -6.01 32.56 -2.77
CA ILE A 136 -5.89 32.33 -1.31
C ILE A 136 -6.50 30.99 -0.92
N ALA A 137 -7.73 30.71 -1.36
CA ALA A 137 -8.42 29.46 -1.06
C ALA A 137 -7.69 28.24 -1.62
N ALA A 138 -7.13 28.31 -2.83
CA ALA A 138 -6.30 27.26 -3.40
C ALA A 138 -4.98 27.05 -2.63
N GLY A 139 -4.35 28.14 -2.18
CA GLY A 139 -3.14 28.08 -1.34
C GLY A 139 -3.40 27.43 0.02
N VAL A 140 -4.51 27.79 0.67
CA VAL A 140 -4.96 27.14 1.92
C VAL A 140 -5.24 25.67 1.69
N LEU A 141 -5.97 25.31 0.63
CA LEU A 141 -6.25 23.92 0.27
C LEU A 141 -4.97 23.11 0.07
N ALA A 142 -4.03 23.62 -0.74
CA ALA A 142 -2.80 22.91 -1.05
C ALA A 142 -1.92 22.73 0.19
N THR A 143 -1.84 23.77 1.04
CA THR A 143 -1.11 23.70 2.31
C THR A 143 -1.78 22.70 3.26
N ALA A 144 -3.11 22.74 3.36
CA ALA A 144 -3.89 21.80 4.17
C ALA A 144 -3.71 20.37 3.68
N TRP A 145 -3.76 20.14 2.36
CA TRP A 145 -3.55 18.82 1.76
C TRP A 145 -2.14 18.30 2.01
N MET A 146 -1.12 19.15 1.85
CA MET A 146 0.29 18.78 2.00
C MET A 146 0.68 18.51 3.46
N LEU A 147 0.12 19.27 4.40
CA LEU A 147 0.41 19.13 5.83
C LEU A 147 -0.62 18.25 6.56
N HIS A 148 -1.53 17.61 5.83
CA HIS A 148 -2.57 16.79 6.45
C HIS A 148 -1.98 15.52 7.09
N PRO A 149 -2.33 15.17 8.34
CA PRO A 149 -1.77 14.02 9.03
C PRO A 149 -1.87 12.70 8.28
N ILE A 150 -3.02 12.43 7.63
CA ILE A 150 -3.25 11.22 6.83
C ILE A 150 -2.26 11.01 5.66
N GLN A 151 -1.54 12.06 5.22
CA GLN A 151 -0.58 11.98 4.12
C GLN A 151 0.80 11.47 4.52
N LEU A 152 1.03 11.25 5.82
CA LEU A 152 2.34 10.85 6.30
C LEU A 152 2.78 9.49 5.75
N LEU A 153 1.90 8.50 5.66
CA LEU A 153 2.27 7.16 5.18
C LEU A 153 2.77 7.20 3.72
N PRO A 154 2.10 7.84 2.75
CA PRO A 154 2.62 8.04 1.39
C PRO A 154 4.02 8.67 1.28
N VAL A 155 4.50 9.33 2.34
CA VAL A 155 5.83 9.92 2.41
C VAL A 155 6.81 8.99 3.13
N LEU A 156 6.51 8.58 4.36
CA LEU A 156 7.43 7.87 5.24
C LEU A 156 7.40 6.35 5.11
N HIS A 157 6.31 5.75 4.62
CA HIS A 157 6.24 4.34 4.24
C HIS A 157 6.72 4.23 2.78
N VAL A 158 7.96 3.80 2.57
CA VAL A 158 8.68 4.07 1.33
C VAL A 158 7.97 3.49 0.10
N VAL A 159 7.45 2.27 0.22
CA VAL A 159 6.72 1.54 -0.83
C VAL A 159 5.49 2.31 -1.31
N GLN A 160 4.91 3.17 -0.47
CA GLN A 160 3.77 4.02 -0.85
C GLN A 160 4.14 5.17 -1.79
N ARG A 161 5.41 5.28 -2.20
CA ARG A 161 5.83 6.00 -3.41
C ARG A 161 4.98 5.61 -4.62
N MET A 162 4.54 4.36 -4.71
CA MET A 162 3.58 3.89 -5.72
C MET A 162 2.33 4.78 -5.79
N THR A 163 1.75 5.10 -4.62
CA THR A 163 0.57 5.96 -4.50
C THR A 163 0.90 7.41 -4.87
N SER A 164 2.03 7.93 -4.38
CA SER A 164 2.48 9.31 -4.62
C SER A 164 2.83 9.58 -6.10
N LEU A 165 3.49 8.65 -6.79
CA LEU A 165 3.77 8.72 -8.23
C LEU A 165 2.51 8.56 -9.07
N SER A 166 1.64 7.62 -8.72
CA SER A 166 0.36 7.44 -9.41
C SER A 166 -0.46 8.73 -9.39
N THR A 167 -0.50 9.39 -8.24
CA THR A 167 -1.17 10.69 -8.04
C THR A 167 -0.49 11.81 -8.84
N LEU A 168 0.85 11.86 -8.87
CA LEU A 168 1.61 12.87 -9.61
C LEU A 168 1.23 12.85 -11.09
N PHE A 169 1.29 11.68 -11.71
CA PHE A 169 0.96 11.52 -13.13
C PHE A 169 -0.54 11.72 -13.39
N LEU A 170 -1.42 11.29 -12.49
CA LEU A 170 -2.87 11.48 -12.62
C LEU A 170 -3.25 12.97 -12.58
N LEU A 171 -2.74 13.73 -11.61
CA LEU A 171 -3.00 15.16 -11.47
C LEU A 171 -2.43 15.94 -12.66
N ALA A 172 -1.23 15.59 -13.12
CA ALA A 172 -0.63 16.20 -14.30
C ALA A 172 -1.46 15.91 -15.58
N ALA A 173 -1.90 14.67 -15.76
CA ALA A 173 -2.78 14.29 -16.87
C ALA A 173 -4.11 15.07 -16.83
N LEU A 174 -4.71 15.21 -15.65
CA LEU A 174 -5.97 15.92 -15.47
C LEU A 174 -5.83 17.42 -15.76
N LEU A 175 -4.76 18.05 -15.28
CA LEU A 175 -4.46 19.45 -15.58
C LEU A 175 -4.26 19.69 -17.08
N LEU A 176 -3.54 18.79 -17.77
CA LEU A 176 -3.38 18.87 -19.22
C LEU A 176 -4.69 18.63 -19.96
N HIS A 177 -5.52 17.70 -19.50
CA HIS A 177 -6.87 17.50 -20.03
C HIS A 177 -7.69 18.79 -19.92
N ILE A 178 -7.82 19.37 -18.72
CA ILE A 178 -8.54 20.62 -18.49
C ILE A 178 -7.99 21.74 -19.38
N SER A 179 -6.66 21.88 -19.45
CA SER A 179 -5.99 22.89 -20.30
C SER A 179 -6.27 22.70 -21.79
N ALA A 180 -6.33 21.46 -22.28
CA ALA A 180 -6.67 21.16 -23.65
C ALA A 180 -8.13 21.47 -23.98
N ARG A 181 -9.03 21.27 -23.02
CA ARG A 181 -10.46 21.55 -23.20
C ARG A 181 -10.76 23.05 -23.17
N ASP A 182 -9.91 23.84 -22.52
CA ASP A 182 -9.94 25.31 -22.58
C ASP A 182 -9.35 25.86 -23.89
N HIS A 183 -8.36 25.17 -24.48
CA HIS A 183 -7.61 25.63 -25.66
C HIS A 183 -7.78 24.65 -26.82
N GLY A 184 -8.61 25.00 -27.80
CA GLY A 184 -8.77 24.20 -29.02
C GLY A 184 -7.53 24.13 -29.92
N GLY A 185 -7.64 23.42 -31.03
CA GLY A 185 -6.59 23.33 -32.06
C GLY A 185 -5.46 22.34 -31.75
N ARG A 186 -4.33 22.48 -32.45
CA ARG A 186 -3.19 21.53 -32.39
C ARG A 186 -2.56 21.42 -31.00
N ALA A 187 -2.46 22.54 -30.28
CA ALA A 187 -1.91 22.55 -28.93
C ALA A 187 -2.81 21.80 -27.93
N GLY A 188 -4.14 21.94 -28.07
CA GLY A 188 -5.10 21.16 -27.28
C GLY A 188 -4.99 19.66 -27.57
N LEU A 189 -4.90 19.27 -28.85
CA LEU A 189 -4.70 17.88 -29.23
C LEU A 189 -3.39 17.30 -28.67
N ALA A 190 -2.27 18.03 -28.76
CA ALA A 190 -0.99 17.59 -28.20
C ALA A 190 -1.08 17.36 -26.68
N ARG A 191 -1.75 18.26 -25.95
CA ARG A 191 -1.98 18.10 -24.51
C ARG A 191 -2.84 16.88 -24.19
N LEU A 192 -3.86 16.57 -24.99
CA LEU A 192 -4.67 15.36 -24.84
C LEU A 192 -3.84 14.10 -25.10
N ILE A 193 -3.00 14.10 -26.14
CA ILE A 193 -2.11 12.97 -26.45
C ILE A 193 -1.15 12.71 -25.27
N VAL A 194 -0.54 13.75 -24.72
CA VAL A 194 0.35 13.60 -23.55
C VAL A 194 -0.43 13.13 -22.31
N ALA A 195 -1.60 13.70 -22.05
CA ALA A 195 -2.42 13.32 -20.89
C ALA A 195 -2.86 11.84 -20.94
N TRP A 196 -3.43 11.41 -22.07
CA TRP A 196 -4.03 10.08 -22.22
C TRP A 196 -3.02 9.01 -22.68
N GLY A 197 -2.05 9.37 -23.50
CA GLY A 197 -1.10 8.44 -24.11
C GLY A 197 0.20 8.24 -23.33
N LEU A 198 0.56 9.18 -22.44
CA LEU A 198 1.79 9.09 -21.64
C LEU A 198 1.51 9.12 -20.14
N LEU A 199 0.92 10.21 -19.63
CA LEU A 199 0.80 10.42 -18.19
C LEU A 199 -0.19 9.46 -17.52
N TRP A 200 -1.36 9.22 -18.12
CA TRP A 200 -2.32 8.26 -17.56
C TRP A 200 -1.75 6.82 -17.47
N PRO A 201 -1.10 6.27 -18.51
CA PRO A 201 -0.40 5.00 -18.40
C PRO A 201 0.65 4.98 -17.29
N LEU A 202 1.48 6.04 -17.15
CA LEU A 202 2.47 6.14 -16.07
C LEU A 202 1.80 6.13 -14.69
N SER A 203 0.63 6.75 -14.55
CA SER A 203 -0.16 6.72 -13.32
C SER A 203 -0.62 5.29 -12.98
N PHE A 204 -1.23 4.59 -13.95
CA PHE A 204 -1.73 3.23 -13.80
C PHE A 204 -0.61 2.23 -13.48
N PHE A 205 0.51 2.32 -14.18
CA PHE A 205 1.66 1.44 -13.97
C PHE A 205 2.53 1.83 -12.76
N SER A 206 2.24 2.94 -12.09
CA SER A 206 2.78 3.24 -10.76
C SER A 206 1.92 2.58 -9.66
N LYS A 207 0.60 2.60 -9.81
CA LYS A 207 -0.38 1.95 -8.94
C LYS A 207 -1.72 1.82 -9.67
N GLU A 208 -2.45 0.74 -9.42
CA GLU A 208 -3.74 0.43 -10.06
C GLU A 208 -4.79 1.53 -9.87
N ALA A 209 -4.69 2.35 -8.81
CA ALA A 209 -5.54 3.52 -8.59
C ALA A 209 -5.53 4.52 -9.76
N GLY A 210 -4.47 4.55 -10.58
CA GLY A 210 -4.40 5.34 -11.80
C GLY A 210 -5.47 4.97 -12.84
N ALA A 211 -6.06 3.78 -12.76
CA ALA A 211 -7.20 3.37 -13.59
C ALA A 211 -8.44 4.26 -13.40
N LEU A 212 -8.53 5.00 -12.29
CA LEU A 212 -9.64 5.89 -11.97
C LEU A 212 -9.58 7.23 -12.72
N PHE A 213 -8.47 7.57 -13.37
CA PHE A 213 -8.31 8.83 -14.14
C PHE A 213 -9.49 9.16 -15.08
N PRO A 214 -10.01 8.21 -15.90
CA PRO A 214 -11.14 8.49 -16.78
C PRO A 214 -12.41 8.90 -16.03
N LEU A 215 -12.62 8.39 -14.81
CA LEU A 215 -13.76 8.76 -13.97
C LEU A 215 -13.62 10.19 -13.43
N PHE A 216 -12.41 10.60 -13.03
CA PHE A 216 -12.15 12.00 -12.63
C PHE A 216 -12.37 12.98 -13.79
N VAL A 217 -11.93 12.63 -15.00
CA VAL A 217 -12.22 13.40 -16.22
C VAL A 217 -13.73 13.50 -16.46
N LEU A 218 -14.44 12.38 -16.35
CA LEU A 218 -15.89 12.34 -16.54
C LEU A 218 -16.61 13.23 -15.51
N ALA A 219 -16.24 13.14 -14.23
CA ALA A 219 -16.82 13.98 -13.18
C ALA A 219 -16.58 15.47 -13.46
N TRP A 220 -15.40 15.84 -13.94
CA TRP A 220 -15.09 17.22 -14.28
C TRP A 220 -15.91 17.72 -15.47
N GLU A 221 -16.03 16.93 -16.55
CA GLU A 221 -16.85 17.26 -17.72
C GLU A 221 -18.34 17.41 -17.34
N LEU A 222 -18.88 16.48 -16.55
CA LEU A 222 -20.31 16.42 -16.22
C LEU A 222 -20.76 17.46 -15.18
N ILE A 223 -19.89 17.85 -14.26
CA ILE A 223 -20.22 18.73 -13.14
C ILE A 223 -19.62 20.13 -13.37
N VAL A 224 -18.29 20.23 -13.33
CA VAL A 224 -17.60 21.52 -13.30
C VAL A 224 -17.68 22.20 -14.66
N ARG A 225 -17.20 21.57 -15.72
CA ARG A 225 -17.17 22.19 -17.05
C ARG A 225 -18.57 22.48 -17.58
N ARG A 226 -19.53 21.56 -17.36
CA ARG A 226 -20.95 21.79 -17.67
C ARG A 226 -21.48 23.05 -17.00
N SER A 227 -21.13 23.29 -15.73
CA SER A 227 -21.56 24.49 -15.00
C SER A 227 -20.97 25.79 -15.57
N ILE A 228 -19.76 25.73 -16.13
CA ILE A 228 -19.07 26.88 -16.73
C ILE A 228 -19.60 27.17 -18.14
N VAL A 229 -19.80 26.14 -18.96
CA VAL A 229 -20.16 26.27 -20.38
C VAL A 229 -21.69 26.24 -20.61
N GLY A 230 -22.48 25.82 -19.61
CA GLY A 230 -23.95 25.79 -19.67
C GLY A 230 -24.53 24.52 -20.31
N GLY A 231 -23.72 23.54 -20.69
CA GLY A 231 -24.19 22.31 -21.34
C GLY A 231 -23.12 21.23 -21.51
N LEU A 232 -23.52 20.05 -22.00
CA LEU A 232 -22.62 18.95 -22.36
C LEU A 232 -22.37 18.99 -23.86
N ASP A 233 -21.12 18.96 -24.31
CA ASP A 233 -20.79 18.83 -25.72
C ASP A 233 -20.75 17.37 -26.19
N ARG A 234 -20.49 17.16 -27.49
CA ARG A 234 -20.45 15.82 -28.10
C ARG A 234 -19.39 14.92 -27.45
N PHE A 235 -18.22 15.48 -27.14
CA PHE A 235 -17.14 14.73 -26.49
C PHE A 235 -17.59 14.20 -25.13
N ALA A 236 -18.11 15.07 -24.25
CA ALA A 236 -18.54 14.67 -22.91
C ALA A 236 -19.64 13.60 -22.96
N ARG A 237 -20.61 13.71 -23.88
CA ARG A 237 -21.68 12.71 -24.05
C ARG A 237 -21.14 11.36 -24.54
N CYS A 238 -20.33 11.35 -25.60
CA CYS A 238 -19.74 10.12 -26.12
C CYS A 238 -18.83 9.47 -25.07
N PHE A 239 -18.04 10.26 -24.38
CA PHE A 239 -17.16 9.79 -23.31
C PHE A 239 -17.96 9.19 -22.15
N ALA A 240 -19.05 9.83 -21.71
CA ALA A 240 -19.95 9.28 -20.69
C ALA A 240 -20.54 7.92 -21.11
N VAL A 241 -20.97 7.78 -22.37
CA VAL A 241 -21.47 6.51 -22.91
C VAL A 241 -20.38 5.44 -22.91
N VAL A 242 -19.18 5.76 -23.40
CA VAL A 242 -18.04 4.82 -23.42
C VAL A 242 -17.68 4.35 -22.02
N ILE A 243 -17.56 5.27 -21.05
CA ILE A 243 -17.30 4.92 -19.66
C ILE A 243 -18.44 4.09 -19.09
N GLY A 244 -19.70 4.44 -19.35
CA GLY A 244 -20.85 3.65 -18.94
C GLY A 244 -20.82 2.22 -19.48
N LEU A 245 -20.45 2.04 -20.75
CA LEU A 245 -20.28 0.72 -21.38
C LEU A 245 -19.10 -0.07 -20.79
N ILE A 246 -17.97 0.59 -20.50
CA ILE A 246 -16.81 -0.05 -19.85
C ILE A 246 -17.18 -0.51 -18.44
N LEU A 247 -17.86 0.33 -17.66
CA LEU A 247 -18.32 -0.04 -16.32
C LEU A 247 -19.31 -1.21 -16.40
N LEU A 248 -20.27 -1.16 -17.33
CA LEU A 248 -21.21 -2.26 -17.56
C LEU A 248 -20.49 -3.56 -17.94
N ALA A 249 -19.55 -3.51 -18.88
CA ALA A 249 -18.75 -4.66 -19.28
C ALA A 249 -17.89 -5.20 -18.12
N GLY A 250 -17.29 -4.31 -17.31
CA GLY A 250 -16.55 -4.67 -16.11
C GLY A 250 -17.44 -5.38 -15.08
N THR A 251 -18.64 -4.83 -14.82
CA THR A 251 -19.62 -5.49 -13.94
C THR A 251 -20.08 -6.84 -14.49
N ALA A 252 -20.25 -6.98 -15.80
CA ALA A 252 -20.58 -8.26 -16.41
C ALA A 252 -19.43 -9.27 -16.24
N HIS A 253 -18.18 -8.86 -16.47
CA HIS A 253 -16.99 -9.71 -16.31
C HIS A 253 -16.85 -10.26 -14.89
N VAL A 254 -17.11 -9.42 -13.90
CA VAL A 254 -17.16 -9.73 -12.46
C VAL A 254 -18.08 -10.93 -12.15
N PHE A 255 -19.19 -11.10 -12.87
CA PHE A 255 -20.12 -12.23 -12.70
C PHE A 255 -19.86 -13.42 -13.65
N LEU A 256 -18.91 -13.32 -14.59
CA LEU A 256 -18.55 -14.42 -15.50
C LEU A 256 -17.50 -15.34 -14.85
N PRO A 257 -17.40 -16.62 -15.28
CA PRO A 257 -16.35 -17.54 -14.80
C PRO A 257 -14.93 -16.98 -14.96
N SER A 258 -14.68 -16.22 -16.03
CA SER A 258 -13.39 -15.58 -16.29
C SER A 258 -13.06 -14.46 -15.29
N GLY A 259 -14.03 -13.96 -14.52
CA GLY A 259 -13.83 -12.97 -13.46
C GLY A 259 -13.61 -13.57 -12.07
N GLN A 260 -13.67 -14.89 -11.89
CA GLN A 260 -13.56 -15.53 -10.57
C GLN A 260 -12.27 -15.18 -9.81
N TRP A 261 -11.18 -14.89 -10.53
CA TRP A 261 -9.92 -14.48 -9.95
C TRP A 261 -10.05 -13.21 -9.09
N LEU A 262 -11.00 -12.32 -9.40
CA LEU A 262 -11.26 -11.06 -8.65
C LEU A 262 -11.69 -11.31 -7.20
N TRP A 263 -12.28 -12.48 -6.92
CA TRP A 263 -12.80 -12.84 -5.59
C TRP A 263 -11.98 -13.94 -4.91
N SER A 264 -11.06 -14.58 -5.64
CA SER A 264 -10.27 -15.72 -5.14
C SER A 264 -9.44 -15.42 -3.89
N GLY A 265 -9.19 -14.15 -3.60
CA GLY A 265 -8.51 -13.71 -2.39
C GLY A 265 -9.35 -13.83 -1.12
N TYR A 266 -10.68 -13.99 -1.19
CA TYR A 266 -11.52 -14.13 0.01
C TYR A 266 -11.30 -15.46 0.75
N ASP A 267 -10.81 -16.51 0.07
CA ASP A 267 -10.40 -17.78 0.70
C ASP A 267 -9.33 -17.57 1.80
N LEU A 268 -8.60 -16.46 1.70
CA LEU A 268 -7.46 -16.11 2.52
C LEU A 268 -7.77 -14.99 3.53
N ARG A 269 -9.04 -14.58 3.63
CA ARG A 269 -9.51 -13.49 4.49
C ARG A 269 -10.42 -14.01 5.59
N PRO A 270 -10.42 -13.36 6.78
CA PRO A 270 -11.33 -13.71 7.87
C PRO A 270 -12.75 -13.15 7.68
N PHE A 271 -13.05 -12.57 6.51
CA PHE A 271 -14.34 -11.95 6.18
C PHE A 271 -14.72 -12.28 4.74
N SER A 272 -16.02 -12.31 4.47
CA SER A 272 -16.61 -12.49 3.14
C SER A 272 -16.72 -11.18 2.36
N LEU A 273 -17.05 -11.30 1.08
CA LEU A 273 -17.33 -10.17 0.18
C LEU A 273 -18.44 -9.26 0.73
N VAL A 274 -19.54 -9.84 1.18
CA VAL A 274 -20.71 -9.07 1.65
C VAL A 274 -20.38 -8.33 2.93
N GLU A 275 -19.69 -9.00 3.86
CA GLU A 275 -19.21 -8.38 5.10
C GLU A 275 -18.24 -7.24 4.79
N ARG A 276 -17.32 -7.43 3.83
CA ARG A 276 -16.42 -6.38 3.37
C ARG A 276 -17.19 -5.17 2.84
N LEU A 277 -18.14 -5.35 1.92
CA LEU A 277 -18.91 -4.24 1.34
C LEU A 277 -19.72 -3.46 2.39
N MET A 278 -20.33 -4.17 3.35
CA MET A 278 -21.04 -3.53 4.45
C MET A 278 -20.08 -2.75 5.36
N THR A 279 -18.91 -3.35 5.65
CA THR A 279 -17.87 -2.71 6.47
C THR A 279 -17.30 -1.47 5.77
N GLU A 280 -17.07 -1.51 4.46
CA GLU A 280 -16.61 -0.35 3.68
C GLU A 280 -17.58 0.83 3.75
N GLY A 281 -18.88 0.54 3.89
CA GLY A 281 -19.89 1.54 4.21
C GLY A 281 -19.50 2.40 5.42
N ARG A 282 -19.01 1.77 6.50
CA ARG A 282 -18.48 2.43 7.70
C ARG A 282 -17.07 3.00 7.49
N VAL A 283 -16.20 2.31 6.75
CA VAL A 283 -14.80 2.73 6.52
C VAL A 283 -14.75 4.09 5.82
N LEU A 284 -15.64 4.38 4.88
CA LEU A 284 -15.68 5.70 4.25
C LEU A 284 -16.00 6.82 5.25
N TRP A 285 -16.84 6.57 6.25
CA TRP A 285 -17.09 7.52 7.34
C TRP A 285 -15.90 7.61 8.29
N PHE A 286 -15.23 6.49 8.56
CA PHE A 286 -13.98 6.49 9.31
C PHE A 286 -12.92 7.37 8.62
N TYR A 287 -12.73 7.24 7.30
CA TYR A 287 -11.84 8.12 6.54
C TYR A 287 -12.29 9.59 6.57
N LEU A 288 -13.58 9.88 6.44
CA LEU A 288 -14.07 11.25 6.62
C LEU A 288 -13.76 11.79 8.04
N GLY A 289 -13.84 10.94 9.06
CA GLY A 289 -13.41 11.26 10.42
C GLY A 289 -11.92 11.61 10.48
N LEU A 290 -11.04 10.77 9.92
CA LEU A 290 -9.61 11.02 9.84
C LEU A 290 -9.26 12.31 9.06
N ILE A 291 -10.08 12.68 8.07
CA ILE A 291 -9.88 13.88 7.25
C ILE A 291 -10.35 15.15 7.99
N LEU A 292 -11.53 15.11 8.59
CA LEU A 292 -12.13 16.31 9.20
C LEU A 292 -11.59 16.57 10.60
N PHE A 293 -11.26 15.50 11.34
CA PHE A 293 -10.83 15.53 12.72
C PHE A 293 -9.64 14.57 12.93
N PRO A 294 -8.47 14.85 12.33
CA PRO A 294 -7.31 13.97 12.47
C PRO A 294 -6.79 13.99 13.90
N ARG A 295 -7.22 13.01 14.70
CA ARG A 295 -6.68 12.74 16.03
C ARG A 295 -5.50 11.79 15.90
N LEU A 296 -4.45 12.04 16.67
CA LEU A 296 -3.24 11.21 16.65
C LEU A 296 -3.55 9.74 16.98
N GLU A 297 -4.52 9.49 17.87
CA GLU A 297 -4.94 8.17 18.32
C GLU A 297 -5.70 7.34 17.27
N ASP A 298 -6.36 7.99 16.30
CA ASP A 298 -7.10 7.28 15.24
C ASP A 298 -6.19 6.92 14.05
N LEU A 299 -4.97 7.47 14.02
CA LEU A 299 -4.03 7.33 12.92
C LEU A 299 -2.96 6.28 13.28
N GLY A 300 -2.76 5.32 12.39
CA GLY A 300 -1.85 4.18 12.54
C GLY A 300 -1.63 3.42 11.23
N LEU A 301 -0.65 2.51 11.24
CA LEU A 301 -0.39 1.63 10.11
C LEU A 301 -1.49 0.56 9.97
N TYR A 302 -1.97 0.06 11.11
CA TYR A 302 -2.94 -1.02 11.22
C TYR A 302 -4.32 -0.53 11.64
N HIS A 303 -5.35 -1.08 10.99
CA HIS A 303 -6.77 -0.80 11.26
C HIS A 303 -7.59 -2.12 11.29
N ASP A 304 -6.99 -3.22 11.75
CA ASP A 304 -7.68 -4.50 12.01
C ASP A 304 -8.56 -4.48 13.26
N ASP A 305 -8.53 -3.40 14.02
CA ASP A 305 -9.46 -3.09 15.11
C ASP A 305 -10.84 -2.60 14.62
N ILE A 306 -11.00 -2.34 13.32
CA ILE A 306 -12.31 -2.07 12.73
C ILE A 306 -13.16 -3.34 12.77
N ILE A 307 -14.22 -3.31 13.58
CA ILE A 307 -15.20 -4.40 13.66
C ILE A 307 -15.83 -4.63 12.28
N ILE A 308 -15.77 -5.88 11.83
CA ILE A 308 -16.41 -6.34 10.59
C ILE A 308 -17.93 -6.34 10.75
N SER A 309 -18.63 -5.76 9.77
CA SER A 309 -20.08 -5.79 9.69
C SER A 309 -20.55 -7.18 9.25
N SER A 310 -21.19 -7.93 10.15
CA SER A 310 -21.81 -9.23 9.86
C SER A 310 -23.25 -9.11 9.35
N SER A 311 -23.92 -7.98 9.64
CA SER A 311 -25.23 -7.64 9.08
C SER A 311 -25.43 -6.13 9.01
N LEU A 312 -26.54 -5.68 8.40
CA LEU A 312 -26.90 -4.26 8.36
C LEU A 312 -27.11 -3.63 9.74
N LEU A 313 -27.42 -4.45 10.75
CA LEU A 313 -27.68 -3.99 12.13
C LEU A 313 -26.57 -4.40 13.11
N SER A 314 -25.55 -5.14 12.66
CA SER A 314 -24.44 -5.60 13.50
C SER A 314 -23.10 -5.34 12.79
N PRO A 315 -22.34 -4.30 13.21
CA PRO A 315 -22.70 -3.28 14.20
C PRO A 315 -23.86 -2.39 13.74
N TRP A 316 -24.63 -1.82 14.68
CA TRP A 316 -25.80 -0.97 14.39
C TRP A 316 -25.46 0.23 13.50
N THR A 317 -24.22 0.71 13.57
CA THR A 317 -23.69 1.81 12.73
C THR A 317 -23.63 1.49 11.24
N THR A 318 -23.75 0.22 10.84
CA THR A 318 -23.64 -0.21 9.42
C THR A 318 -24.77 0.39 8.57
N LEU A 319 -26.03 0.25 9.01
CA LEU A 319 -27.18 0.78 8.28
C LEU A 319 -27.15 2.32 8.18
N PRO A 320 -26.93 3.11 9.26
CA PRO A 320 -26.75 4.56 9.17
C PRO A 320 -25.58 4.97 8.27
N ALA A 321 -24.47 4.22 8.28
CA ALA A 321 -23.32 4.51 7.42
C ALA A 321 -23.68 4.37 5.94
N ILE A 322 -24.35 3.27 5.55
CA ILE A 322 -24.81 3.05 4.18
C ILE A 322 -25.85 4.10 3.77
N ALA A 323 -26.84 4.38 4.65
CA ALA A 323 -27.84 5.41 4.41
C ALA A 323 -27.20 6.81 4.24
N GLY A 324 -26.17 7.10 5.04
CA GLY A 324 -25.38 8.31 4.91
C GLY A 324 -24.65 8.40 3.57
N LEU A 325 -24.05 7.31 3.08
CA LEU A 325 -23.39 7.30 1.76
C LEU A 325 -24.38 7.56 0.62
N ILE A 326 -25.58 6.97 0.69
CA ILE A 326 -26.68 7.28 -0.22
C ILE A 326 -27.04 8.77 -0.11
N GLY A 327 -27.06 9.31 1.11
CA GLY A 327 -27.24 10.74 1.38
C GLY A 327 -26.15 11.61 0.73
N LEU A 328 -24.89 11.22 0.76
CA LEU A 328 -23.77 11.91 0.10
C LEU A 328 -23.93 11.90 -1.44
N VAL A 329 -24.31 10.76 -2.02
CA VAL A 329 -24.59 10.66 -3.46
C VAL A 329 -25.77 11.56 -3.84
N TRP A 330 -26.83 11.56 -3.05
CA TRP A 330 -27.99 12.44 -3.24
C TRP A 330 -27.61 13.92 -3.11
N LEU A 331 -26.79 14.27 -2.11
CA LEU A 331 -26.31 15.64 -1.90
C LEU A 331 -25.45 16.10 -3.08
N ALA A 332 -24.53 15.26 -3.55
CA ALA A 332 -23.72 15.54 -4.74
C ALA A 332 -24.62 15.76 -5.97
N TRP A 333 -25.63 14.92 -6.17
CA TRP A 333 -26.60 15.11 -7.25
C TRP A 333 -27.35 16.43 -7.11
N ARG A 334 -27.92 16.74 -5.94
CA ARG A 334 -28.70 17.97 -5.69
C ARG A 334 -27.86 19.24 -5.89
N THR A 335 -26.60 19.21 -5.49
CA THR A 335 -25.70 20.38 -5.51
C THR A 335 -25.00 20.57 -6.85
N ARG A 336 -25.02 19.60 -7.78
CA ARG A 336 -24.29 19.66 -9.06
C ARG A 336 -24.53 20.90 -9.92
N ILE A 337 -25.68 21.56 -9.75
CA ILE A 337 -26.05 22.78 -10.49
C ILE A 337 -25.74 24.04 -9.66
N LYS A 338 -26.17 24.08 -8.40
CA LYS A 338 -26.08 25.28 -7.54
C LYS A 338 -24.71 25.46 -6.87
N ALA A 339 -24.01 24.36 -6.60
CA ALA A 339 -22.71 24.31 -5.94
C ALA A 339 -21.85 23.21 -6.59
N PRO A 340 -21.44 23.38 -7.86
CA PRO A 340 -20.75 22.35 -8.63
C PRO A 340 -19.42 21.91 -8.00
N LEU A 341 -18.70 22.79 -7.30
CA LEU A 341 -17.46 22.41 -6.61
C LEU A 341 -17.68 21.55 -5.37
N LEU A 342 -18.75 21.77 -4.62
CA LEU A 342 -19.16 20.89 -3.52
C LEU A 342 -19.52 19.50 -4.06
N SER A 343 -20.34 19.47 -5.12
CA SER A 343 -20.72 18.22 -5.81
C SER A 343 -19.50 17.47 -6.34
N PHE A 344 -18.59 18.18 -7.02
CA PHE A 344 -17.36 17.61 -7.55
C PHE A 344 -16.44 17.10 -6.44
N GLY A 345 -16.33 17.80 -5.31
CA GLY A 345 -15.57 17.35 -4.14
C GLY A 345 -16.08 16.04 -3.54
N ILE A 346 -17.40 15.90 -3.40
CA ILE A 346 -18.02 14.65 -2.91
C ILE A 346 -17.81 13.51 -3.92
N VAL A 347 -18.05 13.77 -5.21
CA VAL A 347 -17.85 12.76 -6.27
C VAL A 347 -16.38 12.37 -6.40
N TRP A 348 -15.45 13.30 -6.23
CA TRP A 348 -14.01 13.04 -6.22
C TRP A 348 -13.62 12.07 -5.11
N PHE A 349 -14.11 12.32 -3.89
CA PHE A 349 -13.87 11.43 -2.74
C PHE A 349 -14.39 10.01 -3.04
N LEU A 350 -15.63 9.89 -3.54
CA LEU A 350 -16.23 8.59 -3.87
C LEU A 350 -15.49 7.87 -5.02
N ILE A 351 -15.09 8.58 -6.07
CA ILE A 351 -14.30 8.00 -7.17
C ILE A 351 -12.97 7.48 -6.65
N GLY A 352 -12.25 8.27 -5.86
CA GLY A 352 -10.94 7.90 -5.35
C GLY A 352 -10.95 6.64 -4.46
N HIS A 353 -12.09 6.35 -3.82
CA HIS A 353 -12.30 5.11 -3.07
C HIS A 353 -12.94 3.98 -3.89
N GLY A 354 -13.39 4.26 -5.11
CA GLY A 354 -14.12 3.33 -5.99
C GLY A 354 -13.31 2.17 -6.56
N LEU A 355 -12.03 2.02 -6.18
CA LEU A 355 -11.23 0.82 -6.45
C LEU A 355 -10.90 0.09 -5.14
N GLU A 356 -10.31 0.79 -4.16
CA GLU A 356 -9.73 0.15 -2.97
C GLU A 356 -10.74 -0.09 -1.83
N SER A 357 -11.88 0.62 -1.82
CA SER A 357 -12.98 0.45 -0.84
C SER A 357 -14.19 -0.21 -1.50
N THR A 358 -13.96 -1.36 -2.12
CA THR A 358 -14.95 -2.04 -2.96
C THR A 358 -15.05 -3.54 -2.66
N PHE A 359 -15.33 -4.33 -3.69
CA PHE A 359 -15.58 -5.74 -3.63
C PHE A 359 -14.29 -6.56 -3.76
N LEU A 360 -13.16 -5.93 -4.06
CA LEU A 360 -11.86 -6.59 -4.17
C LEU A 360 -11.37 -7.06 -2.78
N PRO A 361 -10.76 -8.25 -2.64
CA PRO A 361 -10.35 -8.86 -1.37
C PRO A 361 -9.08 -8.22 -0.76
N LEU A 362 -9.09 -6.90 -0.63
CA LEU A 362 -8.05 -6.09 0.01
C LEU A 362 -8.30 -5.97 1.52
N GLU A 363 -7.26 -5.59 2.26
CA GLU A 363 -7.35 -5.14 3.65
C GLU A 363 -8.49 -4.11 3.83
N ILE A 364 -9.11 -4.11 5.00
CA ILE A 364 -10.29 -3.28 5.27
C ILE A 364 -9.95 -1.79 5.15
N ALA A 365 -8.93 -1.32 5.88
CA ALA A 365 -8.58 0.09 5.86
C ALA A 365 -7.08 0.33 5.83
N HIS A 366 -6.67 1.37 5.08
CA HIS A 366 -5.33 1.94 5.11
C HIS A 366 -5.40 3.43 4.80
N GLU A 367 -4.66 4.23 5.58
CA GLU A 367 -4.68 5.70 5.42
C GLU A 367 -4.19 6.16 4.05
N HIS A 368 -3.16 5.52 3.50
CA HIS A 368 -2.55 5.92 2.22
C HIS A 368 -3.53 5.87 1.03
N ARG A 369 -4.66 5.17 1.16
CA ARG A 369 -5.76 5.17 0.17
C ARG A 369 -6.41 6.55 0.03
N ASN A 370 -6.29 7.41 1.04
CA ASN A 370 -6.86 8.76 1.06
C ASN A 370 -5.97 9.82 0.39
N TYR A 371 -4.80 9.46 -0.14
CA TYR A 371 -3.85 10.44 -0.69
C TYR A 371 -4.46 11.33 -1.77
N LEU A 372 -5.17 10.72 -2.72
CA LEU A 372 -5.93 11.41 -3.75
C LEU A 372 -7.35 11.83 -3.29
N PRO A 373 -8.17 10.98 -2.63
CA PRO A 373 -9.51 11.35 -2.16
C PRO A 373 -9.59 12.60 -1.28
N LEU A 374 -8.59 12.84 -0.42
CA LEU A 374 -8.52 13.99 0.49
C LEU A 374 -8.75 15.33 -0.23
N PHE A 375 -8.26 15.46 -1.46
CA PHE A 375 -8.43 16.67 -2.26
C PHE A 375 -9.90 17.09 -2.40
N GLY A 376 -10.81 16.13 -2.61
CA GLY A 376 -12.23 16.41 -2.83
C GLY A 376 -12.91 17.06 -1.63
N ILE A 377 -12.60 16.57 -0.43
CA ILE A 377 -13.15 17.11 0.82
C ILE A 377 -12.57 18.50 1.10
N LEU A 378 -11.26 18.68 0.92
CA LEU A 378 -10.63 19.99 1.09
C LEU A 378 -11.11 21.00 0.03
N LEU A 379 -11.46 20.56 -1.18
CA LEU A 379 -12.06 21.43 -2.21
C LEU A 379 -13.41 21.99 -1.78
N ALA A 380 -14.26 21.18 -1.15
CA ALA A 380 -15.52 21.66 -0.59
C ALA A 380 -15.28 22.71 0.51
N GLY A 381 -14.29 22.48 1.38
CA GLY A 381 -13.87 23.45 2.40
C GLY A 381 -13.30 24.75 1.82
N ALA A 382 -12.46 24.67 0.78
CA ALA A 382 -11.89 25.82 0.10
C ALA A 382 -12.94 26.64 -0.66
N TRP A 383 -13.95 25.99 -1.22
CA TRP A 383 -15.11 26.66 -1.80
C TRP A 383 -15.94 27.39 -0.73
N ALA A 384 -16.16 26.77 0.44
CA ALA A 384 -16.81 27.46 1.55
C ALA A 384 -15.98 28.66 2.05
N LEU A 385 -14.65 28.52 2.11
CA LEU A 385 -13.74 29.61 2.44
C LEU A 385 -13.80 30.74 1.40
N SER A 386 -13.87 30.42 0.10
CA SER A 386 -13.98 31.46 -0.94
C SER A 386 -15.26 32.29 -0.77
N ILE A 387 -16.37 31.64 -0.42
CA ILE A 387 -17.64 32.33 -0.11
C ILE A 387 -17.49 33.21 1.15
N ALA A 388 -16.87 32.69 2.21
CA ALA A 388 -16.66 33.46 3.45
C ALA A 388 -15.78 34.70 3.23
N LEU A 389 -14.72 34.58 2.42
CA LEU A 389 -13.81 35.68 2.08
C LEU A 389 -14.46 36.77 1.23
N GLN A 390 -15.53 36.45 0.50
CA GLN A 390 -16.32 37.42 -0.26
C GLN A 390 -17.29 38.21 0.62
N ARG A 391 -17.58 37.73 1.84
CA ARG A 391 -18.41 38.45 2.80
C ARG A 391 -17.53 39.35 3.66
N GLU A 392 -18.12 40.37 4.26
CA GLU A 392 -17.45 41.24 5.24
C GLU A 392 -17.86 40.87 6.68
N GLY A 393 -17.11 41.39 7.65
CA GLY A 393 -17.40 41.21 9.07
C GLY A 393 -17.23 39.77 9.57
N VAL A 394 -18.16 39.33 10.42
CA VAL A 394 -18.07 38.09 11.21
C VAL A 394 -17.88 36.84 10.35
N CYS A 395 -18.56 36.72 9.20
CA CYS A 395 -18.44 35.56 8.33
C CYS A 395 -17.01 35.32 7.83
N LYS A 396 -16.31 36.40 7.45
CA LYS A 396 -14.92 36.34 6.99
C LYS A 396 -13.97 35.94 8.11
N THR A 397 -14.16 36.53 9.29
CA THR A 397 -13.38 36.20 10.48
C THR A 397 -13.54 34.73 10.84
N ILE A 398 -14.77 34.22 10.89
CA ILE A 398 -15.04 32.80 11.18
C ILE A 398 -14.34 31.90 10.15
N GLY A 399 -14.48 32.18 8.85
CA GLY A 399 -13.86 31.38 7.79
C GLY A 399 -12.33 31.35 7.90
N LEU A 400 -11.70 32.50 8.15
CA LEU A 400 -10.25 32.61 8.35
C LEU A 400 -9.79 31.90 9.63
N THR A 401 -10.52 32.05 10.74
CA THR A 401 -10.18 31.40 12.01
C THR A 401 -10.27 29.88 11.89
N ILE A 402 -11.30 29.34 11.24
CA ILE A 402 -11.43 27.90 11.00
C ILE A 402 -10.28 27.40 10.12
N ALA A 403 -9.96 28.11 9.04
CA ALA A 403 -8.85 27.73 8.16
C ALA A 403 -7.50 27.76 8.90
N ALA A 404 -7.25 28.78 9.70
CA ALA A 404 -6.03 28.89 10.50
C ALA A 404 -5.91 27.80 11.57
N ALA A 405 -7.01 27.54 12.30
CA ALA A 405 -7.07 26.47 13.32
C ALA A 405 -6.85 25.09 12.70
N MET A 406 -7.47 24.83 11.54
CA MET A 406 -7.28 23.60 10.78
C MET A 406 -5.82 23.42 10.36
N LEU A 407 -5.19 24.44 9.77
CA LEU A 407 -3.79 24.38 9.35
C LEU A 407 -2.84 24.19 10.53
N ALA A 408 -3.10 24.85 11.67
CA ALA A 408 -2.32 24.68 12.88
C ALA A 408 -2.45 23.24 13.42
N ASN A 409 -3.66 22.70 13.48
CA ASN A 409 -3.91 21.33 13.92
C ASN A 409 -3.24 20.31 12.99
N PHE A 410 -3.41 20.44 11.67
CA PHE A 410 -2.81 19.53 10.70
C PHE A 410 -1.29 19.55 10.79
N THR A 411 -0.69 20.74 10.85
CA THR A 411 0.75 20.92 11.03
C THR A 411 1.25 20.25 12.31
N PHE A 412 0.57 20.50 13.43
CA PHE A 412 0.94 19.96 14.74
C PHE A 412 0.87 18.43 14.78
N VAL A 413 -0.26 17.85 14.36
CA VAL A 413 -0.44 16.39 14.36
C VAL A 413 0.52 15.71 13.38
N THR A 414 0.77 16.30 12.21
CA THR A 414 1.76 15.76 11.26
C THR A 414 3.17 15.81 11.84
N ALA A 415 3.55 16.87 12.56
CA ALA A 415 4.84 16.95 13.24
C ALA A 415 4.99 15.89 14.34
N LEU A 416 3.94 15.66 15.14
CA LEU A 416 3.93 14.59 16.15
C LEU A 416 4.09 13.20 15.51
N ARG A 417 3.37 12.95 14.41
CA ARG A 417 3.50 11.68 13.68
C ARG A 417 4.87 11.54 13.02
N ALA A 418 5.41 12.59 12.40
CA ALA A 418 6.74 12.54 11.80
C ALA A 418 7.80 12.23 12.86
N HIS A 419 7.68 12.83 14.04
CA HIS A 419 8.47 12.44 15.19
C HIS A 419 8.24 10.96 15.55
N GLN A 420 7.00 10.51 15.77
CA GLN A 420 6.69 9.10 16.04
C GLN A 420 7.39 8.12 15.07
N PHE A 421 7.32 8.38 13.77
CA PHE A 421 7.92 7.54 12.71
C PHE A 421 9.43 7.69 12.54
N GLY A 422 10.07 8.62 13.25
CA GLY A 422 11.53 8.79 13.23
C GLY A 422 12.30 7.68 13.95
N GLU A 423 11.62 6.88 14.78
CA GLU A 423 12.22 5.77 15.53
C GLU A 423 11.24 4.60 15.63
N GLU A 424 11.70 3.39 15.33
CA GLU A 424 10.84 2.21 15.22
C GLU A 424 10.26 1.75 16.57
N GLY A 425 11.06 1.81 17.64
CA GLY A 425 10.59 1.51 19.00
C GLY A 425 9.47 2.46 19.41
N ARG A 426 9.67 3.78 19.25
CA ARG A 426 8.60 4.75 19.51
C ARG A 426 7.35 4.51 18.66
N ARG A 427 7.52 4.28 17.35
CA ARG A 427 6.40 4.07 16.43
C ARG A 427 5.53 2.90 16.88
N THR A 428 6.14 1.72 17.03
CA THR A 428 5.43 0.47 17.33
C THR A 428 4.73 0.52 18.69
N GLN A 429 5.39 1.07 19.71
CA GLN A 429 4.80 1.19 21.04
C GLN A 429 3.63 2.18 21.10
N ILE A 430 3.74 3.35 20.44
CA ILE A 430 2.64 4.32 20.38
C ILE A 430 1.46 3.73 19.58
N GLU A 431 1.72 3.06 18.46
CA GLU A 431 0.65 2.43 17.67
C GLU A 431 -0.08 1.35 18.47
N ALA A 432 0.62 0.49 19.20
CA ALA A 432 -0.01 -0.51 20.07
C ALA A 432 -0.81 0.10 21.24
N GLN A 433 -0.43 1.29 21.71
CA GLN A 433 -1.17 2.02 22.75
C GLN A 433 -2.44 2.69 22.23
N HIS A 434 -2.41 3.21 21.00
CA HIS A 434 -3.54 3.84 20.34
C HIS A 434 -4.54 2.80 19.80
N HIS A 435 -4.02 1.75 19.15
CA HIS A 435 -4.80 0.65 18.57
C HIS A 435 -4.72 -0.60 19.44
N ARG A 436 -5.19 -0.51 20.68
CA ARG A 436 -5.04 -1.58 21.69
C ARG A 436 -5.64 -2.92 21.27
N THR A 437 -6.69 -2.89 20.45
CA THR A 437 -7.40 -4.07 19.95
C THR A 437 -6.92 -4.56 18.59
N SER A 438 -5.90 -3.94 18.00
CA SER A 438 -5.25 -4.44 16.77
C SER A 438 -4.24 -5.53 17.13
N ALA A 439 -4.51 -6.77 16.73
CA ALA A 439 -3.58 -7.88 16.94
C ALA A 439 -2.24 -7.62 16.23
N ARG A 440 -2.28 -6.98 15.06
CA ARG A 440 -1.08 -6.64 14.29
C ARG A 440 -0.22 -5.57 14.95
N ALA A 441 -0.83 -4.51 15.49
CA ALA A 441 -0.09 -3.47 16.22
C ALA A 441 0.59 -4.06 17.48
N GLN A 442 -0.13 -4.91 18.23
CA GLN A 442 0.45 -5.61 19.38
C GLN A 442 1.59 -6.55 18.98
N HIS A 443 1.43 -7.30 17.89
CA HIS A 443 2.47 -8.19 17.39
C HIS A 443 3.73 -7.44 16.95
N GLU A 444 3.58 -6.32 16.24
CA GLU A 444 4.73 -5.51 15.79
C GLU A 444 5.47 -4.86 16.98
N ALA A 445 4.73 -4.38 17.98
CA ALA A 445 5.31 -3.87 19.23
C ALA A 445 6.10 -4.96 19.99
N ALA A 446 5.55 -6.18 20.07
CA ALA A 446 6.26 -7.32 20.66
C ALA A 446 7.53 -7.66 19.90
N MET A 447 7.45 -7.72 18.55
CA MET A 447 8.59 -8.03 17.69
C MET A 447 9.73 -7.00 17.86
N ASN A 448 9.40 -5.71 17.91
CA ASN A 448 10.40 -4.67 18.12
C ASN A 448 11.12 -4.82 19.48
N LEU A 449 10.38 -5.09 20.55
CA LEU A 449 10.96 -5.35 21.88
C LEU A 449 11.79 -6.64 21.88
N ALA A 450 11.29 -7.71 21.26
CA ALA A 450 11.96 -9.01 21.17
C ALA A 450 13.29 -8.95 20.40
N MET A 451 13.44 -8.00 19.46
CA MET A 451 14.72 -7.79 18.75
C MET A 451 15.80 -7.17 19.63
N GLN A 452 15.46 -6.50 20.74
CA GLN A 452 16.45 -5.91 21.64
C GLN A 452 17.30 -6.99 22.34
N ALA A 453 18.52 -6.63 22.73
CA ALA A 453 19.44 -7.55 23.40
C ALA A 453 18.90 -7.99 24.77
N ASP A 454 18.34 -7.05 25.54
CA ASP A 454 17.81 -7.30 26.89
C ASP A 454 16.62 -8.27 26.90
N ALA A 455 15.92 -8.46 25.77
CA ALA A 455 14.85 -9.45 25.64
C ALA A 455 15.34 -10.90 25.80
N ALA A 456 16.63 -11.16 25.62
CA ALA A 456 17.26 -12.46 25.86
C ALA A 456 17.50 -12.74 27.35
N LEU A 457 17.25 -11.78 28.25
CA LEU A 457 17.36 -11.97 29.68
C LEU A 457 15.98 -12.31 30.26
N PRO A 458 15.76 -13.52 30.83
CA PRO A 458 14.45 -13.96 31.34
C PRO A 458 13.76 -12.99 32.30
N ASN A 459 14.55 -12.33 33.14
CA ASN A 459 14.05 -11.42 34.19
C ASN A 459 14.04 -9.95 33.76
N SER A 460 14.28 -9.63 32.48
CA SER A 460 14.25 -8.24 32.04
C SER A 460 12.81 -7.73 31.88
N PRO A 461 12.56 -6.44 32.16
CA PRO A 461 11.30 -5.81 31.82
C PRO A 461 10.96 -5.93 30.33
N ILE A 462 11.97 -5.86 29.45
CA ILE A 462 11.79 -5.95 27.99
C ILE A 462 11.25 -7.32 27.58
N HIS A 463 11.78 -8.41 28.15
CA HIS A 463 11.25 -9.74 27.92
C HIS A 463 9.77 -9.82 28.36
N SER A 464 9.47 -9.34 29.57
CA SER A 464 8.10 -9.34 30.10
C SER A 464 7.13 -8.52 29.24
N PHE A 465 7.54 -7.34 28.77
CA PHE A 465 6.72 -6.50 27.90
C PHE A 465 6.50 -7.13 26.53
N ALA A 466 7.54 -7.72 25.92
CA ALA A 466 7.42 -8.44 24.65
C ALA A 466 6.44 -9.63 24.78
N THR A 467 6.55 -10.42 25.85
CA THR A 467 5.62 -11.51 26.16
C THR A 467 4.18 -11.02 26.31
N ALA A 468 3.95 -9.94 27.06
CA ALA A 468 2.62 -9.38 27.25
C ALA A 468 1.98 -8.92 25.92
N HIS A 469 2.75 -8.25 25.06
CA HIS A 469 2.28 -7.82 23.75
C HIS A 469 1.95 -9.02 22.83
N TYR A 470 2.80 -10.05 22.79
CA TYR A 470 2.51 -11.24 21.99
C TYR A 470 1.28 -12.01 22.51
N GLN A 471 1.14 -12.17 23.82
CA GLN A 471 -0.03 -12.80 24.42
C GLN A 471 -1.30 -12.03 24.05
N LEU A 472 -1.29 -10.70 24.20
CA LEU A 472 -2.41 -9.87 23.80
C LEU A 472 -2.74 -10.03 22.31
N ALA A 473 -1.73 -10.01 21.43
CA ALA A 473 -1.91 -10.26 20.00
C ALA A 473 -2.59 -11.63 19.72
N CYS A 474 -2.19 -12.68 20.43
CA CYS A 474 -2.78 -14.02 20.29
C CYS A 474 -4.23 -14.12 20.81
N THR A 475 -4.58 -13.32 21.81
CA THR A 475 -5.97 -13.26 22.33
C THR A 475 -6.88 -12.46 21.39
N LEU A 476 -6.37 -11.41 20.75
CA LEU A 476 -7.13 -10.52 19.87
C LEU A 476 -7.46 -11.15 18.52
N ASP A 477 -6.55 -11.95 17.96
CA ASP A 477 -6.78 -12.68 16.71
C ASP A 477 -6.72 -14.21 16.95
N PRO A 478 -7.89 -14.89 16.97
CA PRO A 478 -7.98 -16.35 17.11
C PRO A 478 -7.36 -17.14 15.95
N ASN A 479 -7.09 -16.50 14.81
CA ASN A 479 -6.48 -17.15 13.64
C ASN A 479 -4.97 -16.93 13.57
N SER A 480 -4.44 -15.94 14.30
CA SER A 480 -3.01 -15.58 14.27
C SER A 480 -2.13 -16.73 14.73
N LYS A 481 -1.07 -16.98 13.96
CA LYS A 481 -0.04 -18.00 14.20
C LYS A 481 1.31 -17.36 14.54
N MET A 482 1.59 -16.21 13.92
CA MET A 482 2.83 -15.45 14.11
C MET A 482 3.04 -15.01 15.56
N CYS A 483 1.98 -14.69 16.30
CA CYS A 483 2.11 -14.31 17.70
C CYS A 483 2.60 -15.47 18.59
N TRP A 484 2.15 -16.71 18.32
CA TRP A 484 2.58 -17.90 19.05
C TRP A 484 4.02 -18.28 18.73
N LEU A 485 4.40 -18.18 17.45
CA LEU A 485 5.79 -18.33 17.06
C LEU A 485 6.68 -17.28 17.76
N GLY A 486 6.21 -16.03 17.85
CA GLY A 486 6.92 -14.96 18.56
C GLY A 486 7.18 -15.28 20.03
N LEU A 487 6.18 -15.82 20.75
CA LEU A 487 6.35 -16.29 22.14
C LEU A 487 7.39 -17.41 22.25
N ILE A 488 7.29 -18.42 21.38
CA ILE A 488 8.23 -19.55 21.34
C ILE A 488 9.64 -19.04 21.09
N GLN A 489 9.83 -18.21 20.07
CA GLN A 489 11.12 -17.64 19.70
C GLN A 489 11.71 -16.78 20.83
N LEU A 490 10.88 -16.01 21.53
CA LEU A 490 11.31 -15.18 22.65
C LEU A 490 11.84 -16.02 23.81
N ASN A 491 11.17 -17.12 24.17
CA ASN A 491 11.66 -18.06 25.18
C ASN A 491 12.96 -18.73 24.74
N CYS A 492 13.01 -19.24 23.51
CA CYS A 492 14.21 -19.88 22.97
C CYS A 492 15.42 -18.94 23.01
N LYS A 493 15.23 -17.68 22.60
CA LYS A 493 16.26 -16.64 22.66
C LYS A 493 16.73 -16.35 24.08
N ALA A 494 15.85 -16.48 25.08
CA ALA A 494 16.18 -16.28 26.49
C ALA A 494 16.76 -17.53 27.19
N GLY A 495 16.99 -18.63 26.45
CA GLY A 495 17.44 -19.90 27.02
C GLY A 495 16.37 -20.58 27.89
N ILE A 496 15.10 -20.19 27.75
CA ILE A 496 13.97 -20.78 28.45
C ILE A 496 13.31 -21.80 27.50
N PRO A 497 12.92 -22.99 27.98
CA PRO A 497 12.11 -23.91 27.17
C PRO A 497 10.81 -23.25 26.70
N ALA A 498 10.39 -23.55 25.47
CA ALA A 498 9.09 -23.15 24.98
C ALA A 498 7.97 -23.85 25.77
N GLU A 499 6.91 -23.11 26.12
CA GLU A 499 5.79 -23.71 26.85
C GLU A 499 5.04 -24.74 25.98
N PRO A 500 4.80 -25.98 26.47
CA PRO A 500 4.08 -27.01 25.71
C PRO A 500 2.67 -26.58 25.26
N ALA A 501 2.02 -25.70 26.03
CA ALA A 501 0.72 -25.14 25.69
C ALA A 501 0.79 -24.25 24.43
N TRP A 502 1.85 -23.45 24.27
CA TRP A 502 2.03 -22.57 23.11
C TRP A 502 2.28 -23.38 21.84
N ILE A 503 3.10 -24.44 21.95
CA ILE A 503 3.38 -25.37 20.86
C ILE A 503 2.09 -26.07 20.41
N SER A 504 1.32 -26.59 21.38
CA SER A 504 0.07 -27.30 21.11
C SER A 504 -0.97 -26.38 20.44
N GLU A 505 -1.07 -25.13 20.90
CA GLU A 505 -2.00 -24.16 20.31
C GLU A 505 -1.55 -23.70 18.92
N LEU A 506 -0.24 -23.48 18.70
CA LEU A 506 0.30 -23.19 17.38
C LEU A 506 0.01 -24.33 16.40
N ALA A 507 0.28 -25.58 16.79
CA ALA A 507 -0.03 -26.76 15.98
C ALA A 507 -1.52 -26.86 15.65
N ARG A 508 -2.39 -26.69 16.67
CA ARG A 508 -3.84 -26.68 16.49
C ARG A 508 -4.28 -25.61 15.50
N ARG A 509 -3.77 -24.38 15.61
CA ARG A 509 -4.11 -23.28 14.68
C ARG A 509 -3.56 -23.52 13.29
N LEU A 510 -2.36 -24.06 13.14
CA LEU A 510 -1.77 -24.43 11.85
C LEU A 510 -2.63 -25.48 11.13
N GLN A 511 -3.26 -26.40 11.87
CA GLN A 511 -4.10 -27.46 11.30
C GLN A 511 -5.55 -27.03 11.05
N GLN A 512 -6.15 -26.26 11.96
CA GLN A 512 -7.61 -26.10 12.02
C GLN A 512 -8.16 -24.74 11.55
N THR A 513 -7.37 -23.66 11.53
CA THR A 513 -7.87 -22.34 11.10
C THR A 513 -7.44 -22.04 9.65
N PRO A 514 -8.09 -21.08 8.95
CA PRO A 514 -7.71 -20.69 7.60
C PRO A 514 -6.21 -20.36 7.51
N PHE A 515 -5.56 -20.86 6.46
CA PHE A 515 -4.13 -20.66 6.21
C PHE A 515 -3.93 -19.42 5.33
N ALA A 516 -3.72 -18.28 5.98
CA ALA A 516 -3.46 -17.00 5.35
C ALA A 516 -2.10 -17.00 4.62
N PRO A 517 -1.88 -16.08 3.66
CA PRO A 517 -0.62 -16.03 2.89
C PRO A 517 0.60 -15.83 3.78
N GLY A 518 0.47 -15.05 4.86
CA GLY A 518 1.54 -14.80 5.82
C GLY A 518 1.89 -16.00 6.70
N ASP A 519 1.02 -17.01 6.84
CA ASP A 519 1.28 -18.16 7.71
C ASP A 519 2.42 -19.05 7.21
N GLN A 520 2.75 -18.97 5.92
CA GLN A 520 3.94 -19.61 5.36
C GLN A 520 5.22 -19.14 6.07
N ASN A 521 5.25 -17.86 6.49
CA ASN A 521 6.41 -17.29 7.17
C ASN A 521 6.66 -17.94 8.54
N VAL A 522 5.63 -18.53 9.16
CA VAL A 522 5.80 -19.29 10.41
C VAL A 522 6.72 -20.49 10.18
N LEU A 523 6.42 -21.30 9.16
CA LEU A 523 7.20 -22.50 8.84
C LEU A 523 8.56 -22.17 8.25
N TYR A 524 8.63 -21.08 7.47
CA TYR A 524 9.91 -20.56 6.99
C TYR A 524 10.82 -20.18 8.18
N ALA A 525 10.31 -19.42 9.15
CA ALA A 525 11.07 -19.00 10.32
C ALA A 525 11.47 -20.19 11.21
N ILE A 526 10.57 -21.16 11.45
CA ILE A 526 10.91 -22.39 12.19
C ILE A 526 12.07 -23.12 11.52
N LYS A 527 12.03 -23.29 10.19
CA LYS A 527 13.12 -23.92 9.43
C LYS A 527 14.43 -23.14 9.60
N GLU A 528 14.44 -21.82 9.38
CA GLU A 528 15.65 -21.00 9.52
C GLU A 528 16.22 -21.06 10.94
N MET A 529 15.36 -20.91 11.96
CA MET A 529 15.75 -21.00 13.38
C MET A 529 16.29 -22.37 13.79
N SER A 530 15.89 -23.42 13.07
CA SER A 530 16.41 -24.76 13.31
C SER A 530 17.79 -24.91 12.69
N ILE A 531 17.97 -24.46 11.45
CA ILE A 531 19.25 -24.54 10.73
C ILE A 531 20.33 -23.68 11.39
N ASP A 532 19.98 -22.51 11.94
CA ASP A 532 20.93 -21.63 12.62
C ASP A 532 21.17 -21.98 14.10
N GLY A 533 20.45 -22.98 14.63
CA GLY A 533 20.57 -23.42 16.02
C GLY A 533 20.01 -22.43 17.06
N SER A 534 19.19 -21.46 16.66
CA SER A 534 18.56 -20.48 17.56
C SER A 534 17.25 -20.96 18.19
N THR A 535 16.71 -22.09 17.73
CA THR A 535 15.51 -22.71 18.28
C THR A 535 15.81 -23.54 19.54
N CYS A 536 14.82 -23.60 20.43
CA CYS A 536 14.79 -24.48 21.60
C CYS A 536 13.83 -25.68 21.40
N LEU A 537 13.29 -25.84 20.18
CA LEU A 537 12.38 -26.92 19.83
C LEU A 537 13.15 -28.18 19.43
N ASP A 538 12.62 -29.34 19.83
CA ASP A 538 13.14 -30.63 19.41
C ASP A 538 12.52 -31.11 18.09
N ARG A 539 13.13 -32.15 17.49
CA ARG A 539 12.67 -32.71 16.21
C ARG A 539 11.20 -33.12 16.22
N PRO A 540 10.69 -33.90 17.20
CA PRO A 540 9.28 -34.28 17.24
C PRO A 540 8.33 -33.08 17.19
N THR A 541 8.69 -31.97 17.85
CA THR A 541 7.90 -30.75 17.82
C THR A 541 7.90 -30.11 16.43
N ILE A 542 9.07 -29.94 15.81
CA ILE A 542 9.18 -29.31 14.49
C ILE A 542 8.45 -30.15 13.42
N ASP A 543 8.67 -31.47 13.43
CA ASP A 543 7.99 -32.41 12.52
C ASP A 543 6.45 -32.32 12.70
N GLY A 544 5.99 -32.21 13.96
CA GLY A 544 4.57 -32.02 14.29
C GLY A 544 3.98 -30.71 13.74
N LEU A 545 4.71 -29.59 13.83
CA LEU A 545 4.28 -28.29 13.30
C LEU A 545 4.19 -28.29 11.76
N PHE A 546 5.14 -28.94 11.08
CA PHE A 546 5.06 -29.16 9.64
C PHE A 546 3.88 -30.05 9.26
N SER A 547 3.66 -31.17 9.98
CA SER A 547 2.52 -32.06 9.72
C SER A 547 1.19 -31.35 9.88
N ALA A 548 1.01 -30.62 10.99
CA ALA A 548 -0.19 -29.83 11.26
C ALA A 548 -0.50 -28.86 10.10
N SER A 549 0.51 -28.18 9.58
CA SER A 549 0.36 -27.26 8.45
C SER A 549 0.00 -27.99 7.15
N LEU A 550 0.62 -29.14 6.89
CA LEU A 550 0.39 -29.92 5.66
C LEU A 550 -0.99 -30.60 5.62
N GLU A 551 -1.52 -30.95 6.80
CA GLU A 551 -2.84 -31.53 7.01
C GLU A 551 -3.98 -30.51 6.95
N ASN A 552 -3.67 -29.22 7.03
CA ASN A 552 -4.68 -28.17 6.93
C ASN A 552 -5.38 -28.20 5.56
N PRO A 553 -6.73 -28.32 5.52
CA PRO A 553 -7.47 -28.43 4.27
C PRO A 553 -7.44 -27.14 3.43
N SER A 554 -7.21 -25.99 4.05
CA SER A 554 -7.12 -24.69 3.35
C SER A 554 -5.77 -24.47 2.64
N VAL A 555 -4.75 -25.30 2.91
CA VAL A 555 -3.45 -25.21 2.24
C VAL A 555 -3.54 -25.72 0.80
N LYS A 556 -3.42 -24.79 -0.15
CA LYS A 556 -3.47 -25.09 -1.60
C LYS A 556 -2.21 -25.84 -2.07
N GLY A 557 -2.32 -26.56 -3.19
CA GLY A 557 -1.25 -27.44 -3.70
C GLY A 557 0.11 -26.75 -3.93
N GLY A 558 0.10 -25.51 -4.44
CA GLY A 558 1.33 -24.72 -4.61
C GLY A 558 2.02 -24.39 -3.28
N VAL A 559 1.24 -23.97 -2.27
CA VAL A 559 1.75 -23.71 -0.91
C VAL A 559 2.24 -25.00 -0.27
N ARG A 560 1.48 -26.09 -0.41
CA ARG A 560 1.88 -27.41 0.09
C ARG A 560 3.21 -27.87 -0.51
N SER A 561 3.45 -27.60 -1.79
CA SER A 561 4.74 -27.87 -2.45
C SER A 561 5.89 -27.07 -1.80
N ILE A 562 5.68 -25.79 -1.48
CA ILE A 562 6.66 -24.94 -0.79
C ILE A 562 6.96 -25.48 0.62
N LEU A 563 5.92 -25.82 1.40
CA LEU A 563 6.09 -26.36 2.75
C LEU A 563 6.88 -27.66 2.75
N TYR A 564 6.62 -28.58 1.80
CA TYR A 564 7.43 -29.79 1.65
C TYR A 564 8.89 -29.50 1.25
N SER A 565 9.14 -28.46 0.46
CA SER A 565 10.51 -28.04 0.11
C SER A 565 11.25 -27.53 1.34
N TRP A 566 10.64 -26.66 2.15
CA TRP A 566 11.25 -26.16 3.38
C TRP A 566 11.42 -27.23 4.45
N TYR A 567 10.48 -28.18 4.53
CA TYR A 567 10.61 -29.33 5.42
C TYR A 567 11.80 -30.21 5.02
N SER A 568 12.01 -30.41 3.71
CA SER A 568 13.21 -31.10 3.19
C SER A 568 14.50 -30.37 3.56
N ASP A 569 14.53 -29.04 3.41
CA ASP A 569 15.69 -28.22 3.79
C ASP A 569 16.04 -28.41 5.27
N TYR A 570 15.05 -28.35 6.16
CA TYR A 570 15.25 -28.59 7.61
C TYR A 570 15.76 -30.01 7.90
N LEU A 571 15.13 -31.04 7.33
CA LEU A 571 15.52 -32.44 7.56
C LEU A 571 16.94 -32.73 7.10
N TRP A 572 17.39 -32.09 6.02
CA TRP A 572 18.75 -32.27 5.52
C TRP A 572 19.76 -31.43 6.29
N LEU A 573 19.51 -30.12 6.42
CA LEU A 573 20.51 -29.16 6.90
C LEU A 573 20.63 -29.13 8.42
N ASN A 574 19.58 -29.52 9.16
CA ASN A 574 19.63 -29.61 10.63
C ASN A 574 19.70 -31.07 11.12
N GLU A 575 18.74 -31.91 10.69
CA GLU A 575 18.62 -33.29 11.20
C GLU A 575 19.58 -34.28 10.53
N HIS A 576 20.20 -33.90 9.41
CA HIS A 576 21.07 -34.77 8.60
C HIS A 576 20.36 -36.06 8.14
N ASP A 577 19.03 -36.06 8.04
CA ASP A 577 18.20 -37.19 7.65
C ASP A 577 17.91 -37.16 6.14
N MET A 578 18.82 -37.77 5.39
CA MET A 578 18.77 -37.80 3.93
C MET A 578 17.53 -38.52 3.39
N VAL A 579 17.08 -39.58 4.06
CA VAL A 579 15.95 -40.39 3.60
C VAL A 579 14.65 -39.61 3.72
N ALA A 580 14.43 -38.98 4.89
CA ALA A 580 13.27 -38.14 5.11
C ALA A 580 13.30 -36.89 4.22
N ALA A 581 14.46 -36.25 4.06
CA ALA A 581 14.62 -35.08 3.20
C ALA A 581 14.25 -35.38 1.75
N ARG A 582 14.71 -36.52 1.19
CA ARG A 582 14.32 -36.96 -0.16
C ARG A 582 12.82 -37.30 -0.24
N ALA A 583 12.25 -37.94 0.77
CA ALA A 583 10.82 -38.22 0.77
C ALA A 583 9.98 -36.92 0.72
N ALA A 584 10.36 -35.91 1.51
CA ALA A 584 9.70 -34.61 1.53
C ALA A 584 9.86 -33.86 0.20
N LEU A 585 11.08 -33.72 -0.33
CA LEU A 585 11.31 -33.02 -1.60
C LEU A 585 10.65 -33.74 -2.79
N GLY A 586 10.61 -35.07 -2.76
CA GLY A 586 9.87 -35.87 -3.74
C GLY A 586 8.36 -35.56 -3.74
N ARG A 587 7.75 -35.36 -2.56
CA ARG A 587 6.34 -34.91 -2.46
C ARG A 587 6.18 -33.48 -3.00
N SER A 588 7.13 -32.59 -2.71
CA SER A 588 7.13 -31.23 -3.26
C SER A 588 7.13 -31.23 -4.80
N LEU A 589 8.00 -32.04 -5.40
CA LEU A 589 8.13 -32.18 -6.86
C LEU A 589 6.94 -32.91 -7.50
N LYS A 590 6.26 -33.83 -6.80
CA LYS A 590 5.00 -34.42 -7.29
C LYS A 590 3.89 -33.37 -7.39
N LEU A 591 3.84 -32.43 -6.45
CA LEU A 591 2.85 -31.34 -6.44
C LEU A 591 3.19 -30.23 -7.45
N ASN A 592 4.48 -29.95 -7.65
CA ASN A 592 4.94 -28.97 -8.62
C ASN A 592 6.18 -29.46 -9.39
N PRO A 593 5.99 -30.31 -10.41
CA PRO A 593 7.12 -30.93 -11.14
C PRO A 593 7.96 -29.93 -11.92
N GLY A 594 7.40 -28.78 -12.28
CA GLY A 594 8.05 -27.75 -13.08
C GLY A 594 8.92 -26.79 -12.28
N ASN A 595 8.97 -26.88 -10.94
CA ASN A 595 9.72 -25.93 -10.12
C ASN A 595 11.25 -26.15 -10.27
N PRO A 596 12.00 -25.21 -10.90
CA PRO A 596 13.40 -25.44 -11.20
C PRO A 596 14.27 -25.47 -9.93
N SER A 597 14.03 -24.55 -8.98
CA SER A 597 14.69 -24.52 -7.68
C SER A 597 14.63 -25.87 -6.94
N ASN A 598 13.46 -26.51 -6.85
CA ASN A 598 13.33 -27.81 -6.19
C ASN A 598 13.99 -28.95 -6.99
N ARG A 599 14.06 -28.85 -8.33
CA ARG A 599 14.79 -29.81 -9.16
C ARG A 599 16.31 -29.69 -8.99
N LEU A 600 16.83 -28.47 -8.82
CA LEU A 600 18.23 -28.23 -8.48
C LEU A 600 18.58 -28.84 -7.11
N LYS A 601 17.73 -28.60 -6.09
CA LYS A 601 17.85 -29.24 -4.77
C LYS A 601 17.84 -30.78 -4.90
N TRP A 602 16.96 -31.33 -5.73
CA TRP A 602 16.89 -32.77 -5.96
C TRP A 602 18.15 -33.32 -6.60
N ALA A 603 18.71 -32.63 -7.60
CA ALA A 603 19.98 -33.00 -8.22
C ALA A 603 21.12 -33.03 -7.20
N GLN A 604 21.17 -32.04 -6.30
CA GLN A 604 22.13 -32.01 -5.20
C GLN A 604 21.96 -33.21 -4.26
N LEU A 605 20.72 -33.55 -3.87
CA LEU A 605 20.47 -34.72 -3.03
C LEU A 605 20.85 -36.03 -3.73
N LEU A 606 20.56 -36.18 -5.03
CA LEU A 606 20.98 -37.35 -5.82
C LEU A 606 22.50 -37.50 -5.85
N PHE A 607 23.21 -36.39 -6.06
CA PHE A 607 24.66 -36.39 -6.10
C PHE A 607 25.27 -36.84 -4.76
N ILE A 608 24.78 -36.27 -3.65
CA ILE A 608 25.20 -36.61 -2.29
C ILE A 608 24.93 -38.09 -1.98
N ALA A 609 23.80 -38.63 -2.46
CA ALA A 609 23.44 -40.04 -2.33
C ALA A 609 24.25 -40.99 -3.23
N GLY A 610 25.17 -40.49 -4.06
CA GLY A 610 25.99 -41.29 -4.98
C GLY A 610 25.34 -41.59 -6.34
N GLU A 611 24.13 -41.10 -6.59
CA GLU A 611 23.38 -41.29 -7.85
C GLU A 611 23.81 -40.27 -8.92
N ARG A 612 25.12 -40.23 -9.19
CA ARG A 612 25.77 -39.17 -9.99
C ARG A 612 25.23 -39.06 -11.41
N GLU A 613 24.90 -40.17 -12.05
CA GLU A 613 24.39 -40.18 -13.43
C GLU A 613 22.99 -39.55 -13.51
N GLN A 614 22.11 -39.84 -12.56
CA GLN A 614 20.79 -39.22 -12.50
C GLN A 614 20.87 -37.72 -12.20
N ALA A 615 21.75 -37.33 -11.27
CA ALA A 615 22.02 -35.93 -10.96
C ALA A 615 22.51 -35.19 -12.22
N ARG A 616 23.47 -35.79 -12.95
CA ARG A 616 24.01 -35.24 -14.19
C ARG A 616 22.94 -35.02 -15.26
N GLN A 617 22.13 -36.05 -15.53
CA GLN A 617 21.06 -35.95 -16.53
C GLN A 617 20.05 -34.86 -16.18
N LEU A 618 19.72 -34.71 -14.89
CA LEU A 618 18.79 -33.68 -14.43
C LEU A 618 19.37 -32.27 -14.59
N LEU A 619 20.65 -32.05 -14.27
CA LEU A 619 21.31 -30.76 -14.42
C LEU A 619 21.44 -30.36 -15.91
N LEU A 620 21.81 -31.30 -16.78
CA LEU A 620 21.85 -31.06 -18.23
C LEU A 620 20.46 -30.79 -18.83
N LYS A 621 19.40 -31.35 -18.25
CA LYS A 621 18.04 -31.00 -18.65
C LYS A 621 17.69 -29.57 -18.24
N LEU A 622 18.10 -29.16 -17.04
CA LEU A 622 17.86 -27.81 -16.51
C LEU A 622 18.65 -26.72 -17.24
N SER A 623 19.83 -27.03 -17.82
CA SER A 623 20.60 -26.05 -18.60
C SER A 623 19.87 -25.56 -19.85
N ASN A 624 18.96 -26.38 -20.39
CA ASN A 624 18.12 -26.05 -21.54
C ASN A 624 16.82 -25.31 -21.16
N GLU A 625 16.56 -25.08 -19.88
CA GLU A 625 15.35 -24.42 -19.39
C GLU A 625 15.57 -22.92 -19.13
N ASN A 626 14.48 -22.14 -19.16
CA ASN A 626 14.54 -20.71 -18.87
C ASN A 626 14.55 -20.48 -17.35
N LEU A 627 15.74 -20.44 -16.77
CA LEU A 627 15.98 -20.28 -15.33
C LEU A 627 16.10 -18.81 -14.91
N LEU A 628 15.67 -18.50 -13.68
CA LEU A 628 15.99 -17.22 -13.04
C LEU A 628 17.51 -17.09 -12.83
N SER A 629 18.01 -15.85 -12.63
CA SER A 629 19.45 -15.58 -12.44
C SER A 629 20.09 -16.46 -11.38
N ASP A 630 19.43 -16.62 -10.24
CA ASP A 630 19.96 -17.36 -9.09
C ASP A 630 19.89 -18.87 -9.34
N GLU A 631 18.84 -19.35 -9.99
CA GLU A 631 18.72 -20.75 -10.38
C GLU A 631 19.80 -21.11 -11.40
N ARG A 632 20.10 -20.20 -12.33
CA ARG A 632 21.19 -20.34 -13.30
C ARG A 632 22.55 -20.32 -12.60
N LYS A 633 22.77 -19.42 -11.64
CA LYS A 633 23.99 -19.38 -10.82
C LYS A 633 24.18 -20.69 -10.05
N THR A 634 23.16 -21.14 -9.34
CA THR A 634 23.19 -22.43 -8.61
C THR A 634 23.44 -23.59 -9.56
N LEU A 635 22.81 -23.62 -10.74
CA LEU A 635 23.08 -24.62 -11.76
C LEU A 635 24.56 -24.62 -12.17
N THR A 636 25.13 -23.45 -12.48
CA THR A 636 26.54 -23.32 -12.86
C THR A 636 27.46 -23.80 -11.74
N GLU A 637 27.20 -23.42 -10.49
CA GLU A 637 27.97 -23.87 -9.32
C GLU A 637 27.91 -25.39 -9.17
N LEU A 638 26.74 -26.01 -9.35
CA LEU A 638 26.57 -27.47 -9.28
C LEU A 638 27.30 -28.17 -10.44
N LEU A 639 27.19 -27.66 -11.68
CA LEU A 639 27.89 -28.24 -12.84
C LEU A 639 29.41 -28.22 -12.64
N VAL A 640 29.96 -27.11 -12.14
CA VAL A 640 31.39 -26.96 -11.82
C VAL A 640 31.80 -27.90 -10.69
N THR A 641 31.05 -27.88 -9.58
CA THR A 641 31.34 -28.71 -8.39
C THR A 641 31.34 -30.20 -8.73
N TYR A 642 30.50 -30.61 -9.69
CA TYR A 642 30.34 -32.01 -10.07
C TYR A 642 31.15 -32.40 -11.33
N ASN A 643 31.97 -31.50 -11.86
CA ASN A 643 32.82 -31.69 -13.05
C ASN A 643 32.03 -32.19 -14.28
N ILE A 644 30.85 -31.63 -14.50
CA ILE A 644 29.99 -31.96 -15.63
C ILE A 644 30.25 -30.92 -16.74
N ALA A 645 30.97 -31.32 -17.79
CA ALA A 645 31.20 -30.46 -18.96
C ALA A 645 29.90 -30.28 -19.76
N GLU A 646 29.59 -29.03 -20.14
CA GLU A 646 28.62 -28.74 -21.20
C GLU A 646 29.24 -29.15 -22.55
N HIS A 647 28.59 -30.06 -23.27
CA HIS A 647 28.97 -30.46 -24.63
C HIS A 647 28.08 -29.78 -25.66
#